data_AF-A0A8C2JXW3-F1
#
_entry.id   AF-A0A8C2JXW3-F1
#
_cell.length_a   1.000
_cell.length_b   1.000
_cell.length_c   1.000
_cell.angle_alpha   90.00
_cell.angle_beta   90.00
_cell.angle_gamma   90.00
#
_symmetry.space_group_name_H-M   'P 1'
#
loop_
_entity.id
_entity.type
_entity.pdbx_description
1 polymer ?
#
loop_
_entity_poly.entity_id
_entity_poly.type
_entity_poly.pdbx_seq_one_letter_code
_entity_poly.pdbx_strand_id
1 'polypeptide(L)'
;CHHRHPEQSACYYSVMWCKASSRKHKRWEGDAVLVARGRTVVLKDMEGRDIGRGSGYKASELESLCEGQTLMVGGKQIEVMGVISKEDYTKGRCFQDAAVETPAETVLKAPVYRLVSKSFTRPALKGGALRDSEPDKLICKPRHDPNAPGALVMPRPTTDHQWLNNKSGSPLVDVVIDPHLTNHLRPHQREGVVFLYECLMGMRLPGRCGAILADEMGLGKTLQCVCILWTLLRQGPYGGRPVLKRALVVCPGSLVKNWAAEFNKWLGRERISVYTVDQDHRVEDFVSSPLCSVMVISYEMLLRSVDQLKELDFGVLICDEGHRLKNSNIKTSSAVTALSCERRLILTGTPVQNDLQEFYSIVEFVNPGILGTSSAYRKIYEEPILRSRQPTCTEEERCIGEERAAELFRLTGVFTLRRTQEIINQYLSERIEWTVFCKPTELQLRLYGVLLATRPIRACLSGASTNTYTHSPHLACINALKKLCNHPALLYKTLQEKSDELYEDGIMELFPEGYSTGAFSTADSGKLLVLTDLLSAIQNEVCDHIGYKWCRLDGQTPVAQRQRIVDSFNSPHSSNFLLLLSSKAGGVGLNLIGASHLVLYDIDWNPANDIQAMARVWRDGQKKTVHTYRFLTTGSIEEKIYQRQVSKQGLSGTVVDLSKKAEHISFSAEELRDLFSFDPNTTCLTHNLLDCQCTGDGNTPVSMSELMHWRHFSGDVESYDDIYLNHARNHITYAFQSTTSKSQTTV
;
A
#
# COMPACT_ATOMS: atom_id res chain seq x y z
N CYS A 1 -11.92 36.72 34.47
CA CYS A 1 -10.51 36.55 34.86
C CYS A 1 -9.98 35.20 34.35
N HIS A 2 -9.56 35.12 33.09
CA HIS A 2 -8.74 34.01 32.61
C HIS A 2 -7.36 34.58 32.30
N HIS A 3 -6.44 34.41 33.24
CA HIS A 3 -5.03 34.70 33.02
C HIS A 3 -4.51 33.75 31.94
N ARG A 4 -4.20 34.30 30.75
CA ARG A 4 -3.23 33.69 29.84
C ARG A 4 -1.92 33.59 30.61
N HIS A 5 -1.51 32.39 31.00
CA HIS A 5 -0.12 32.15 31.35
C HIS A 5 0.71 32.38 30.08
N PRO A 6 1.75 33.23 30.11
CA PRO A 6 2.66 33.34 28.98
C PRO A 6 3.34 31.97 28.80
N GLU A 7 3.28 31.42 27.58
CA GLU A 7 4.02 30.22 27.19
C GLU A 7 5.50 30.41 27.56
N GLN A 8 5.99 29.67 28.54
CA GLN A 8 7.41 29.70 28.89
C GLN A 8 8.20 29.03 27.77
N SER A 9 9.01 29.79 27.05
CA SER A 9 9.88 29.28 25.99
C SER A 9 10.80 28.19 26.54
N ALA A 10 10.73 26.98 25.98
CA ALA A 10 11.62 25.90 26.34
C ALA A 10 13.00 26.08 25.66
N CYS A 11 14.08 25.94 26.42
CA CYS A 11 15.45 25.93 25.92
C CYS A 11 15.99 24.50 25.86
N TYR A 12 16.80 24.19 24.84
CA TYR A 12 17.33 22.85 24.60
C TYR A 12 18.86 22.91 24.52
N TYR A 13 19.55 21.99 25.19
CA TYR A 13 21.01 21.96 25.22
C TYR A 13 21.52 20.53 24.95
N SER A 14 22.61 20.43 24.18
CA SER A 14 23.40 19.20 24.07
C SER A 14 24.34 19.12 25.27
N VAL A 15 24.35 18.00 25.99
CA VAL A 15 25.10 17.86 27.23
C VAL A 15 25.76 16.49 27.34
N MET A 16 26.95 16.41 27.94
CA MET A 16 27.52 15.14 28.41
C MET A 16 27.14 14.92 29.87
N TRP A 17 26.94 13.68 30.31
CA TRP A 17 26.57 13.39 31.69
C TRP A 17 27.40 12.29 32.36
N CYS A 18 27.54 12.36 33.67
CA CYS A 18 28.14 11.33 34.51
C CYS A 18 27.42 11.23 35.86
N LYS A 19 27.63 10.12 36.60
CA LYS A 19 27.20 10.04 38.00
C LYS A 19 27.97 11.05 38.86
N ALA A 20 27.30 11.62 39.87
CA ALA A 20 27.91 12.57 40.79
C ALA A 20 29.17 11.98 41.44
N SER A 21 30.32 12.62 41.25
CA SER A 21 31.59 12.18 41.84
C SER A 21 32.46 13.37 42.22
N SER A 22 33.16 13.27 43.35
CA SER A 22 34.12 14.28 43.83
C SER A 22 35.53 14.13 43.24
N ARG A 23 35.72 13.23 42.26
CA ARG A 23 37.03 12.97 41.63
C ARG A 23 37.41 14.09 40.65
N LYS A 24 38.69 14.49 40.67
CA LYS A 24 39.26 15.56 39.84
C LYS A 24 39.22 15.25 38.32
N HIS A 25 39.32 13.97 37.95
CA HIS A 25 39.08 13.49 36.58
C HIS A 25 37.76 12.73 36.53
N LYS A 26 36.79 13.27 35.79
CA LYS A 26 35.48 12.66 35.61
C LYS A 26 35.51 11.70 34.43
N ARG A 27 34.83 10.56 34.58
CA ARG A 27 34.57 9.63 33.48
C ARG A 27 33.14 9.89 33.01
N TRP A 28 33.00 10.52 31.85
CA TRP A 28 31.70 10.78 31.22
C TRP A 28 31.06 9.45 30.80
N GLU A 29 29.75 9.29 31.08
CA GLU A 29 29.00 8.07 30.80
C GLU A 29 28.37 8.10 29.38
N GLY A 30 28.03 9.28 28.87
CA GLY A 30 27.57 9.47 27.49
C GLY A 30 26.94 10.83 27.22
N ASP A 31 26.44 11.00 26.00
CA ASP A 31 25.74 12.21 25.54
C ASP A 31 24.25 12.19 25.91
N ALA A 32 23.65 13.37 26.02
CA ALA A 32 22.27 13.59 26.42
C ALA A 32 21.75 14.96 25.94
N VAL A 33 20.43 15.12 25.95
CA VAL A 33 19.73 16.37 25.66
C VAL A 33 19.06 16.89 26.92
N LEU A 34 19.39 18.11 27.32
CA LEU A 34 18.73 18.81 28.43
C LEU A 34 17.58 19.67 27.90
N VAL A 35 16.38 19.42 28.41
CA VAL A 35 15.17 20.20 28.12
C VAL A 35 14.85 21.07 29.32
N ALA A 36 15.03 22.39 29.20
CA ALA A 36 14.71 23.36 30.24
C ALA A 36 13.36 24.04 29.95
N ARG A 37 12.42 23.97 30.89
CA ARG A 37 11.11 24.64 30.84
C ARG A 37 10.92 25.45 32.13
N GLY A 38 11.11 26.77 32.04
CA GLY A 38 11.01 27.69 33.18
C GLY A 38 11.97 27.32 34.31
N ARG A 39 11.43 26.79 35.41
CA ARG A 39 12.22 26.37 36.61
C ARG A 39 12.46 24.86 36.68
N THR A 40 12.09 24.12 35.65
CA THR A 40 12.21 22.67 35.57
C THR A 40 13.12 22.25 34.45
N VAL A 41 13.88 21.18 34.67
CA VAL A 41 14.75 20.58 33.66
C VAL A 41 14.52 19.08 33.61
N VAL A 42 14.52 18.55 32.40
CA VAL A 42 14.45 17.12 32.12
C VAL A 42 15.67 16.74 31.29
N LEU A 43 16.47 15.83 31.80
CA LEU A 43 17.63 15.28 31.09
C LEU A 43 17.20 14.00 30.37
N LYS A 44 17.39 13.97 29.06
CA LYS A 44 17.06 12.83 28.19
C LYS A 44 18.32 12.22 27.60
N ASP A 45 18.45 10.89 27.57
CA ASP A 45 19.54 10.25 26.83
C ASP A 45 19.34 10.35 25.30
N MET A 46 20.33 9.90 24.52
CA MET A 46 20.24 9.86 23.05
C MET A 46 19.14 8.91 22.53
N GLU A 47 18.61 8.03 23.38
CA GLU A 47 17.44 7.18 23.08
C GLU A 47 16.10 7.87 23.46
N GLY A 48 16.14 9.15 23.89
CA GLY A 48 14.97 9.93 24.27
C GLY A 48 14.34 9.54 25.62
N ARG A 49 15.02 8.74 26.45
CA ARG A 49 14.55 8.34 27.78
C ARG A 49 14.92 9.39 28.82
N ASP A 50 13.97 9.73 29.69
CA ASP A 50 14.22 10.60 30.84
C ASP A 50 15.18 9.92 31.83
N ILE A 51 16.42 10.39 31.87
CA ILE A 51 17.47 9.88 32.75
C ILE A 51 17.63 10.72 34.02
N GLY A 52 17.02 11.90 34.08
CA GLY A 52 17.00 12.74 35.27
C GLY A 52 15.98 13.86 35.17
N ARG A 53 15.41 14.27 36.31
CA ARG A 53 14.55 15.45 36.41
C ARG A 53 15.03 16.31 37.56
N GLY A 54 14.88 17.62 37.40
CA GLY A 54 15.17 18.58 38.45
C GLY A 54 14.19 19.75 38.41
N SER A 55 13.91 20.31 39.57
CA SER A 55 13.04 21.48 39.74
C SER A 55 13.65 22.45 40.73
N GLY A 56 13.38 23.76 40.57
CA GLY A 56 13.83 24.80 41.51
C GLY A 56 15.03 25.61 41.05
N TYR A 57 15.42 25.49 39.78
CA TYR A 57 16.46 26.33 39.17
C TYR A 57 15.92 27.74 38.87
N LYS A 58 16.80 28.74 38.83
CA LYS A 58 16.41 30.08 38.37
C LYS A 58 16.26 30.06 36.84
N ALA A 59 15.12 30.53 36.33
CA ALA A 59 14.83 30.55 34.90
C ALA A 59 15.91 31.30 34.09
N SER A 60 16.38 32.44 34.63
CA SER A 60 17.46 33.24 34.02
C SER A 60 18.80 32.51 33.90
N GLU A 61 19.11 31.60 34.84
CA GLU A 61 20.34 30.79 34.81
C GLU A 61 20.23 29.66 33.78
N LEU A 62 19.01 29.12 33.57
CA LEU A 62 18.76 28.08 32.57
C LEU A 62 18.65 28.62 31.14
N GLU A 63 18.27 29.89 30.97
CA GLU A 63 18.21 30.57 29.67
C GLU A 63 19.59 31.06 29.18
N SER A 64 20.58 31.14 30.08
CA SER A 64 21.94 31.66 29.80
C SER A 64 23.05 30.60 29.96
N LEU A 65 22.72 29.31 29.80
CA LEU A 65 23.70 28.24 29.87
C LEU A 65 24.67 28.31 28.67
N CYS A 66 25.97 28.42 28.97
CA CYS A 66 27.04 28.46 27.97
C CYS A 66 27.79 27.12 27.90
N GLU A 67 28.48 26.88 26.77
CA GLU A 67 29.37 25.73 26.58
C GLU A 67 30.41 25.63 27.70
N GLY A 68 30.61 24.42 28.24
CA GLY A 68 31.50 24.12 29.36
C GLY A 68 30.90 24.33 30.76
N GLN A 69 29.67 24.85 30.89
CA GLN A 69 29.03 24.98 32.21
C GLN A 69 28.51 23.62 32.71
N THR A 70 28.70 23.37 34.02
CA THR A 70 28.22 22.14 34.65
C THR A 70 27.02 22.36 35.56
N LEU A 71 25.99 21.52 35.43
CA LEU A 71 24.78 21.55 36.25
C LEU A 71 24.57 20.18 36.91
N MET A 72 23.89 20.15 38.05
CA MET A 72 23.45 18.91 38.70
C MET A 72 21.97 18.69 38.40
N VAL A 73 21.60 17.56 37.80
CA VAL A 73 20.20 17.19 37.47
C VAL A 73 19.92 15.76 37.92
N GLY A 74 18.97 15.57 38.83
CA GLY A 74 18.53 14.23 39.26
C GLY A 74 19.65 13.31 39.77
N GLY A 75 20.63 13.84 40.51
CA GLY A 75 21.77 13.08 41.03
C GLY A 75 22.89 12.80 40.01
N LYS A 76 22.81 13.38 38.80
CA LYS A 76 23.82 13.31 37.74
C LYS A 76 24.43 14.68 37.52
N GLN A 77 25.71 14.71 37.22
CA GLN A 77 26.40 15.92 36.80
C GLN A 77 26.42 15.97 35.28
N ILE A 78 26.05 17.11 34.72
CA ILE A 78 26.06 17.36 33.28
C ILE A 78 27.03 18.48 32.94
N GLU A 79 27.57 18.47 31.74
CA GLU A 79 28.36 19.55 31.13
C GLU A 79 27.73 19.93 29.79
N VAL A 80 27.48 21.23 29.59
CA VAL A 80 26.84 21.74 28.37
C VAL A 80 27.86 21.77 27.23
N MET A 81 27.54 21.10 26.13
CA MET A 81 28.37 21.04 24.92
C MET A 81 27.95 22.08 23.88
N GLY A 82 26.68 22.48 23.87
CA GLY A 82 26.15 23.43 22.90
C GLY A 82 24.65 23.65 23.06
N VAL A 83 24.13 24.71 22.42
CA VAL A 83 22.70 25.02 22.39
C VAL A 83 22.04 24.32 21.20
N ILE A 84 20.93 23.64 21.43
CA ILE A 84 20.13 23.02 20.37
C ILE A 84 19.00 24.00 20.02
N SER A 85 18.83 24.30 18.73
CA SER A 85 17.72 25.14 18.28
C SER A 85 16.39 24.46 18.60
N LYS A 86 15.33 25.25 18.88
CA LYS A 86 13.99 24.70 19.11
C LYS A 86 13.56 23.82 17.93
N GLU A 87 13.89 24.25 16.71
CA GLU A 87 13.61 23.50 15.47
C GLU A 87 14.35 22.17 15.39
N ASP A 88 15.62 22.10 15.76
CA ASP A 88 16.39 20.84 15.69
C ASP A 88 15.90 19.83 16.73
N TYR A 89 15.46 20.31 17.90
CA TYR A 89 14.80 19.47 18.89
C TYR A 89 13.42 18.99 18.42
N THR A 90 12.58 19.85 17.82
CA THR A 90 11.24 19.47 17.31
C THR A 90 11.26 18.71 15.98
N LYS A 91 12.40 18.70 15.28
CA LYS A 91 12.73 17.76 14.18
C LYS A 91 13.38 16.45 14.68
N GLY A 92 14.10 16.49 15.80
CA GLY A 92 14.63 15.31 16.48
C GLY A 92 16.04 14.93 16.02
N ARG A 93 16.67 15.83 15.27
CA ARG A 93 18.02 15.68 14.72
C ARG A 93 19.08 15.52 15.80
N CYS A 94 18.86 16.13 16.96
CA CYS A 94 19.76 16.02 18.11
C CYS A 94 19.86 14.61 18.72
N PHE A 95 19.00 13.67 18.33
CA PHE A 95 19.03 12.28 18.79
C PHE A 95 19.58 11.29 17.75
N GLN A 96 20.03 11.77 16.59
CA GLN A 96 20.62 10.93 15.54
C GLN A 96 22.15 10.94 15.65
N ASP A 97 22.80 9.82 15.32
CA ASP A 97 24.24 9.79 15.12
C ASP A 97 24.62 10.80 14.02
N ALA A 98 25.69 11.57 14.24
CA ALA A 98 26.16 12.67 13.39
C ALA A 98 26.56 12.28 11.94
N ALA A 99 26.17 11.09 11.46
CA ALA A 99 26.49 10.57 10.13
C ALA A 99 25.51 11.00 9.02
N VAL A 100 24.38 11.66 9.36
CA VAL A 100 23.40 12.14 8.37
C VAL A 100 23.32 13.67 8.35
N GLU A 101 24.48 14.34 8.32
CA GLU A 101 24.52 15.72 7.83
C GLU A 101 24.58 15.69 6.30
N THR A 102 23.44 15.93 5.67
CA THR A 102 23.42 16.43 4.29
C THR A 102 23.68 17.93 4.38
N PRO A 103 24.67 18.52 3.68
CA PRO A 103 24.95 19.94 3.83
C PRO A 103 23.74 20.76 3.39
N ALA A 104 23.25 21.61 4.29
CA ALA A 104 22.33 22.69 3.93
C ALA A 104 23.04 23.61 2.93
N GLU A 105 22.37 23.94 1.82
CA GLU A 105 22.83 24.90 0.83
C GLU A 105 23.19 26.23 1.49
N THR A 106 24.47 26.45 1.72
CA THR A 106 25.04 27.77 1.98
C THR A 106 25.95 28.11 0.83
N VAL A 107 25.46 29.00 -0.03
CA VAL A 107 26.20 29.57 -1.16
C VAL A 107 27.35 30.40 -0.60
N LEU A 108 28.51 29.78 -0.44
CA LEU A 108 29.78 30.48 -0.27
C LEU A 108 30.64 30.20 -1.50
N LYS A 109 30.89 31.26 -2.28
CA LYS A 109 31.78 31.25 -3.44
C LYS A 109 33.19 30.85 -2.99
N ALA A 110 33.62 29.65 -3.35
CA ALA A 110 35.01 29.22 -3.20
C ALA A 110 35.93 29.97 -4.19
N PRO A 111 37.15 30.36 -3.79
CA PRO A 111 38.08 31.04 -4.67
C PRO A 111 38.65 30.07 -5.73
N VAL A 112 38.76 30.57 -6.96
CA VAL A 112 39.28 29.84 -8.12
C VAL A 112 40.79 29.63 -7.96
N TYR A 113 41.22 28.40 -7.66
CA TYR A 113 42.61 27.98 -7.81
C TYR A 113 42.81 27.36 -9.20
N ARG A 114 43.62 28.01 -10.05
CA ARG A 114 44.10 27.43 -11.31
C ARG A 114 45.18 26.38 -11.01
N LEU A 115 44.85 25.11 -11.21
CA LEU A 115 45.83 24.03 -11.31
C LEU A 115 46.48 24.07 -12.70
N VAL A 116 47.72 24.58 -12.77
CA VAL A 116 48.57 24.42 -13.95
C VAL A 116 49.14 23.01 -13.91
N SER A 117 48.57 22.09 -14.69
CA SER A 117 49.15 20.76 -14.89
C SER A 117 50.35 20.87 -15.82
N LYS A 118 51.57 20.74 -15.28
CA LYS A 118 52.73 20.39 -16.11
C LYS A 118 52.69 18.89 -16.37
N SER A 119 52.71 18.49 -17.64
CA SER A 119 52.85 17.10 -18.07
C SER A 119 54.22 16.56 -17.66
N PHE A 120 54.24 15.45 -16.93
CA PHE A 120 55.45 14.71 -16.62
C PHE A 120 55.90 13.90 -17.85
N THR A 121 57.06 14.23 -18.42
CA THR A 121 57.65 13.51 -19.55
C THR A 121 58.70 12.53 -19.04
N ARG A 122 58.58 11.23 -19.37
CA ARG A 122 59.59 10.22 -19.02
C ARG A 122 60.89 10.44 -19.82
N PRO A 123 62.09 10.22 -19.25
CA PRO A 123 63.34 10.27 -20.02
C PRO A 123 63.40 9.09 -21.01
N ALA A 124 63.75 9.38 -22.26
CA ALA A 124 63.90 8.37 -23.30
C ALA A 124 65.17 7.53 -23.08
N LEU A 125 65.01 6.23 -22.84
CA LEU A 125 66.07 5.24 -22.93
C LEU A 125 66.16 4.75 -24.39
N LYS A 126 67.31 4.99 -25.02
CA LYS A 126 67.68 4.46 -26.34
C LYS A 126 67.94 2.96 -26.24
N GLY A 127 67.30 2.20 -27.13
CA GLY A 127 67.81 0.92 -27.63
C GLY A 127 67.26 -0.32 -26.94
N GLY A 128 66.47 -1.10 -27.67
CA GLY A 128 66.04 -2.43 -27.29
C GLY A 128 64.65 -2.75 -27.81
N ALA A 129 64.58 -3.37 -28.99
CA ALA A 129 63.34 -3.89 -29.54
C ALA A 129 62.82 -5.04 -28.66
N LEU A 130 61.84 -4.74 -27.81
CA LEU A 130 60.92 -5.71 -27.25
C LEU A 130 59.56 -5.37 -27.83
N ARG A 131 58.99 -6.32 -28.58
CA ARG A 131 57.58 -6.28 -28.97
C ARG A 131 56.77 -6.46 -27.68
N ASP A 132 56.49 -5.35 -27.01
CA ASP A 132 55.39 -5.30 -26.05
C ASP A 132 54.11 -5.48 -26.87
N SER A 133 53.57 -6.70 -26.86
CA SER A 133 52.16 -6.89 -27.12
C SER A 133 51.43 -6.08 -26.05
N GLU A 134 50.91 -4.91 -26.40
CA GLU A 134 49.97 -4.19 -25.55
C GLU A 134 48.90 -5.21 -25.12
N PRO A 135 48.66 -5.43 -23.81
CA PRO A 135 47.51 -6.21 -23.42
C PRO A 135 46.29 -5.46 -23.94
N ASP A 136 45.51 -6.11 -24.81
CA ASP A 136 44.24 -5.61 -25.34
C ASP A 136 43.53 -4.80 -24.26
N LYS A 137 43.57 -3.46 -24.36
CA LYS A 137 42.71 -2.61 -23.54
C LYS A 137 41.31 -2.93 -24.00
N LEU A 138 40.65 -3.85 -23.30
CA LEU A 138 39.24 -4.16 -23.44
C LEU A 138 38.50 -2.83 -23.52
N ILE A 139 38.11 -2.44 -24.72
CA ILE A 139 37.35 -1.23 -24.99
C ILE A 139 35.99 -1.52 -24.35
N CYS A 140 35.84 -1.10 -23.08
CA CYS A 140 34.62 -1.28 -22.31
C CYS A 140 33.57 -0.32 -22.85
N LYS A 141 32.89 -0.72 -23.93
CA LYS A 141 31.77 0.00 -24.50
C LYS A 141 30.49 -0.34 -23.72
N PRO A 142 29.56 0.63 -23.58
CA PRO A 142 28.21 0.35 -23.10
C PRO A 142 27.57 -0.80 -23.88
N ARG A 143 26.81 -1.65 -23.20
CA ARG A 143 26.14 -2.80 -23.84
C ARG A 143 25.11 -2.37 -24.88
N HIS A 144 24.43 -1.25 -24.62
CA HIS A 144 23.47 -0.62 -25.53
C HIS A 144 23.90 0.84 -25.78
N ASP A 145 23.50 1.39 -26.92
CA ASP A 145 23.87 2.75 -27.31
C ASP A 145 23.19 3.80 -26.40
N PRO A 146 23.96 4.61 -25.65
CA PRO A 146 23.41 5.67 -24.80
C PRO A 146 22.74 6.81 -25.59
N ASN A 147 23.10 7.02 -26.86
CA ASN A 147 22.61 8.12 -27.67
C ASN A 147 21.40 7.75 -28.53
N ALA A 148 20.92 6.51 -28.44
CA ALA A 148 19.76 6.07 -29.20
C ALA A 148 18.48 6.82 -28.76
N PRO A 149 17.55 7.12 -29.68
CA PRO A 149 16.33 7.85 -29.34
C PRO A 149 15.48 7.04 -28.36
N GLY A 150 15.15 7.64 -27.22
CA GLY A 150 14.37 6.99 -26.16
C GLY A 150 15.17 6.07 -25.24
N ALA A 151 16.51 6.02 -25.35
CA ALA A 151 17.38 5.29 -24.43
C ALA A 151 17.23 5.81 -23.00
N LEU A 152 17.13 4.89 -22.04
CA LEU A 152 17.10 5.21 -20.62
C LEU A 152 18.47 4.91 -20.01
N VAL A 153 19.29 5.96 -19.88
CA VAL A 153 20.63 5.90 -19.31
C VAL A 153 20.54 6.07 -17.79
N MET A 154 21.15 5.15 -17.05
CA MET A 154 21.20 5.22 -15.59
C MET A 154 22.18 6.31 -15.13
N PRO A 155 21.93 6.96 -13.98
CA PRO A 155 22.83 7.97 -13.44
C PRO A 155 24.21 7.38 -13.14
N ARG A 156 25.25 8.19 -13.41
CA ARG A 156 26.64 7.82 -13.14
C ARG A 156 26.93 7.92 -11.63
N PRO A 157 27.70 6.99 -11.04
CA PRO A 157 28.10 7.08 -9.65
C PRO A 157 28.93 8.35 -9.37
N THR A 158 28.71 8.98 -8.21
CA THR A 158 29.47 10.16 -7.75
C THR A 158 30.93 9.81 -7.46
N THR A 159 31.82 10.81 -7.39
CA THR A 159 33.25 10.61 -7.09
C THR A 159 33.47 9.85 -5.78
N ASP A 160 32.67 10.16 -4.76
CA ASP A 160 32.78 9.54 -3.43
C ASP A 160 32.35 8.07 -3.49
N HIS A 161 31.29 7.78 -4.24
CA HIS A 161 30.84 6.41 -4.49
C HIS A 161 31.89 5.60 -5.24
N GLN A 162 32.52 6.20 -6.26
CA GLN A 162 33.60 5.58 -7.02
C GLN A 162 34.80 5.27 -6.12
N TRP A 163 35.16 6.17 -5.21
CA TRP A 163 36.28 5.94 -4.29
C TRP A 163 36.04 4.74 -3.36
N LEU A 164 34.81 4.57 -2.87
CA LEU A 164 34.43 3.45 -1.99
C LEU A 164 34.31 2.12 -2.75
N ASN A 165 33.70 2.14 -3.94
CA ASN A 165 33.27 0.91 -4.64
C ASN A 165 34.17 0.51 -5.82
N ASN A 166 34.91 1.44 -6.43
CA ASN A 166 35.80 1.17 -7.57
C ASN A 166 37.27 0.98 -7.13
N LYS A 167 37.52 0.07 -6.20
CA LYS A 167 38.88 -0.23 -5.69
C LYS A 167 39.86 -0.67 -6.78
N SER A 168 39.34 -1.19 -7.89
CA SER A 168 40.11 -1.67 -9.04
C SER A 168 40.49 -0.60 -10.07
N GLY A 169 40.00 0.64 -9.94
CA GLY A 169 40.23 1.70 -10.91
C GLY A 169 39.67 1.39 -12.30
N SER A 170 38.62 0.57 -12.38
CA SER A 170 38.00 0.17 -13.64
C SER A 170 37.40 1.38 -14.37
N PRO A 171 37.41 1.42 -15.72
CA PRO A 171 36.82 2.50 -16.47
C PRO A 171 35.31 2.56 -16.21
N LEU A 172 34.77 3.77 -16.14
CA LEU A 172 33.34 3.98 -16.00
C LEU A 172 32.63 3.77 -17.34
N VAL A 173 31.58 2.97 -17.34
CA VAL A 173 30.76 2.65 -18.52
C VAL A 173 29.32 3.08 -18.24
N ASP A 174 28.67 3.67 -19.25
CA ASP A 174 27.26 4.00 -19.17
C ASP A 174 26.41 2.72 -19.10
N VAL A 175 25.53 2.68 -18.11
CA VAL A 175 24.55 1.60 -17.96
C VAL A 175 23.26 2.06 -18.63
N VAL A 176 22.85 1.34 -19.67
CA VAL A 176 21.67 1.69 -20.47
C VAL A 176 20.68 0.55 -20.37
N ILE A 177 19.42 0.84 -20.04
CA ILE A 177 18.37 -0.19 -20.00
C ILE A 177 18.20 -0.80 -21.40
N ASP A 178 17.93 -2.10 -21.43
CA ASP A 178 17.67 -2.83 -22.68
C ASP A 178 16.53 -2.14 -23.46
N PRO A 179 16.77 -1.67 -24.70
CA PRO A 179 15.77 -0.96 -25.50
C PRO A 179 14.47 -1.75 -25.68
N HIS A 180 14.55 -3.09 -25.68
CA HIS A 180 13.36 -3.94 -25.72
C HIS A 180 12.42 -3.66 -24.55
N LEU A 181 12.96 -3.49 -23.34
CA LEU A 181 12.18 -3.17 -22.15
C LEU A 181 11.78 -1.70 -22.12
N THR A 182 12.71 -0.78 -22.44
CA THR A 182 12.49 0.67 -22.37
C THR A 182 11.31 1.14 -23.23
N ASN A 183 11.06 0.49 -24.36
CA ASN A 183 9.93 0.77 -25.24
C ASN A 183 8.56 0.47 -24.61
N HIS A 184 8.51 -0.42 -23.62
CA HIS A 184 7.29 -0.78 -22.91
C HIS A 184 7.11 -0.05 -21.58
N LEU A 185 8.13 0.63 -21.06
CA LEU A 185 8.06 1.36 -19.80
C LEU A 185 7.35 2.71 -19.95
N ARG A 186 6.35 2.93 -19.10
CA ARG A 186 5.69 4.24 -18.89
C ARG A 186 6.60 5.22 -18.15
N PRO A 187 6.34 6.55 -18.21
CA PRO A 187 7.18 7.56 -17.55
C PRO A 187 7.43 7.29 -16.06
N HIS A 188 6.38 6.99 -15.29
CA HIS A 188 6.54 6.64 -13.88
C HIS A 188 7.39 5.36 -13.71
N GLN A 189 7.20 4.35 -14.55
CA GLN A 189 8.02 3.14 -14.47
C GLN A 189 9.50 3.42 -14.77
N ARG A 190 9.81 4.34 -15.68
CA ARG A 190 11.19 4.77 -15.97
C ARG A 190 11.82 5.43 -14.75
N GLU A 191 11.12 6.37 -14.11
CA GLU A 191 11.56 7.00 -12.86
C GLU A 191 11.75 5.97 -11.74
N GLY A 192 10.84 4.99 -11.65
CA GLY A 192 10.92 3.92 -10.66
C GLY A 192 12.14 3.02 -10.87
N VAL A 193 12.47 2.67 -12.12
CA VAL A 193 13.68 1.90 -12.43
C VAL A 193 14.95 2.68 -12.10
N VAL A 194 15.00 3.99 -12.41
CA VAL A 194 16.13 4.86 -12.05
C VAL A 194 16.28 4.92 -10.52
N PHE A 195 15.18 5.15 -9.80
CA PHE A 195 15.16 5.16 -8.33
C PHE A 195 15.68 3.84 -7.74
N LEU A 196 15.20 2.70 -8.24
CA LEU A 196 15.64 1.39 -7.80
C LEU A 196 17.14 1.18 -8.08
N TYR A 197 17.64 1.62 -9.23
CA TYR A 197 19.05 1.55 -9.55
C TYR A 197 19.90 2.35 -8.56
N GLU A 198 19.55 3.62 -8.29
CA GLU A 198 20.31 4.47 -7.36
C GLU A 198 20.34 3.89 -5.94
N CYS A 199 19.22 3.33 -5.47
CA CYS A 199 19.14 2.70 -4.15
C CYS A 199 19.96 1.40 -4.08
N LEU A 200 19.78 0.48 -5.04
CA LEU A 200 20.45 -0.83 -5.03
C LEU A 200 21.95 -0.73 -5.29
N MET A 201 22.39 0.34 -5.93
CA MET A 201 23.81 0.65 -6.10
C MET A 201 24.40 1.38 -4.89
N GLY A 202 23.60 1.81 -3.91
CA GLY A 202 24.06 2.58 -2.75
C GLY A 202 24.50 4.01 -3.10
N MET A 203 23.93 4.59 -4.16
CA MET A 203 24.23 5.96 -4.59
C MET A 203 23.48 7.00 -3.77
N ARG A 204 22.28 6.66 -3.28
CA ARG A 204 21.48 7.55 -2.41
C ARG A 204 21.93 7.52 -0.96
N LEU A 205 22.29 6.33 -0.47
CA LEU A 205 22.77 6.12 0.89
C LEU A 205 24.09 5.34 0.84
N PRO A 206 25.24 5.98 1.14
CA PRO A 206 26.52 5.30 1.17
C PRO A 206 26.52 4.10 2.13
N GLY A 207 26.97 2.94 1.65
CA GLY A 207 27.04 1.70 2.44
C GLY A 207 25.71 1.00 2.69
N ARG A 208 24.60 1.49 2.13
CA ARG A 208 23.25 0.92 2.29
C ARG A 208 22.59 0.75 0.93
N CYS A 209 22.27 -0.50 0.57
CA CYS A 209 21.79 -0.87 -0.76
C CYS A 209 20.33 -1.35 -0.76
N GLY A 210 19.51 -0.81 0.14
CA GLY A 210 18.12 -1.21 0.33
C GLY A 210 17.11 -0.23 -0.30
N ALA A 211 16.01 -0.75 -0.84
CA ALA A 211 14.92 0.02 -1.45
C ALA A 211 13.52 -0.52 -1.07
N ILE A 212 12.55 0.38 -0.97
CA ILE A 212 11.12 0.07 -0.78
C ILE A 212 10.34 0.69 -1.93
N LEU A 213 9.69 -0.15 -2.74
CA LEU A 213 8.76 0.28 -3.77
C LEU A 213 7.32 0.02 -3.27
N ALA A 214 6.72 1.09 -2.75
CA ALA A 214 5.38 1.13 -2.16
C ALA A 214 4.33 1.72 -3.10
N ASP A 215 4.59 1.67 -4.41
CA ASP A 215 3.61 1.97 -5.46
C ASP A 215 2.30 1.21 -5.26
N GLU A 216 1.17 1.87 -5.52
CA GLU A 216 -0.14 1.21 -5.47
C GLU A 216 -0.24 -0.01 -6.41
N MET A 217 -1.15 -0.92 -6.09
CA MET A 217 -1.40 -2.10 -6.91
C MET A 217 -1.83 -1.65 -8.32
N GLY A 218 -1.20 -2.18 -9.37
CA GLY A 218 -1.51 -1.78 -10.75
C GLY A 218 -0.44 -0.96 -11.45
N LEU A 219 0.48 -0.32 -10.71
CA LEU A 219 1.51 0.54 -11.31
C LEU A 219 2.66 -0.21 -12.04
N GLY A 220 2.61 -1.53 -12.09
CA GLY A 220 3.61 -2.36 -12.79
C GLY A 220 4.91 -2.58 -12.00
N LYS A 221 4.83 -2.73 -10.66
CA LYS A 221 5.99 -3.03 -9.80
C LYS A 221 6.83 -4.20 -10.30
N THR A 222 6.18 -5.30 -10.71
CA THR A 222 6.86 -6.49 -11.25
C THR A 222 7.70 -6.17 -12.48
N LEU A 223 7.18 -5.39 -13.43
CA LEU A 223 7.93 -4.96 -14.63
C LEU A 223 9.13 -4.09 -14.25
N GLN A 224 8.96 -3.14 -13.32
CA GLN A 224 10.08 -2.33 -12.81
C GLN A 224 11.18 -3.21 -12.20
N CYS A 225 10.80 -4.24 -11.43
CA CYS A 225 11.73 -5.22 -10.85
C CYS A 225 12.44 -6.09 -11.90
N VAL A 226 11.71 -6.62 -12.88
CA VAL A 226 12.30 -7.43 -13.97
C VAL A 226 13.32 -6.59 -14.73
N CYS A 227 13.01 -5.31 -15.00
CA CYS A 227 13.89 -4.39 -15.70
C CYS A 227 15.20 -4.12 -14.94
N ILE A 228 15.11 -3.80 -13.65
CA ILE A 228 16.31 -3.53 -12.85
C ILE A 228 17.13 -4.81 -12.63
N LEU A 229 16.50 -5.96 -12.41
CA LEU A 229 17.19 -7.25 -12.29
C LEU A 229 17.97 -7.59 -13.55
N TRP A 230 17.33 -7.48 -14.73
CA TRP A 230 17.99 -7.73 -16.01
C TRP A 230 19.21 -6.83 -16.20
N THR A 231 19.06 -5.55 -15.88
CA THR A 231 20.13 -4.56 -15.98
C THR A 231 21.31 -4.93 -15.09
N LEU A 232 21.06 -5.22 -13.81
CA LEU A 232 22.12 -5.54 -12.85
C LEU A 232 22.77 -6.93 -13.09
N LEU A 233 22.05 -7.87 -13.69
CA LEU A 233 22.58 -9.20 -14.09
C LEU A 233 23.44 -9.16 -15.36
N ARG A 234 23.33 -8.10 -16.17
CA ARG A 234 24.01 -8.01 -17.48
C ARG A 234 25.00 -6.86 -17.59
N GLN A 235 24.84 -5.82 -16.77
CA GLN A 235 25.58 -4.58 -16.86
C GLN A 235 25.95 -4.06 -15.47
N GLY A 236 26.92 -3.17 -15.44
CA GLY A 236 27.32 -2.43 -14.26
C GLY A 236 28.23 -1.27 -14.64
N PRO A 237 28.32 -0.22 -13.81
CA PRO A 237 29.05 1.00 -14.15
C PRO A 237 30.56 0.79 -14.18
N TYR A 238 31.08 -0.19 -13.44
CA TYR A 238 32.51 -0.44 -13.31
C TYR A 238 32.98 -1.51 -14.30
N GLY A 239 33.66 -1.09 -15.36
CA GLY A 239 34.21 -1.98 -16.39
C GLY A 239 33.15 -2.75 -17.20
N GLY A 240 31.89 -2.30 -17.19
CA GLY A 240 30.79 -2.95 -17.90
C GLY A 240 30.41 -4.34 -17.39
N ARG A 241 30.90 -4.73 -16.20
CA ARG A 241 30.68 -6.07 -15.64
C ARG A 241 29.32 -6.16 -14.94
N PRO A 242 28.64 -7.32 -14.97
CA PRO A 242 27.44 -7.55 -14.17
C PRO A 242 27.66 -7.23 -12.69
N VAL A 243 26.73 -6.49 -12.09
CA VAL A 243 26.71 -6.22 -10.64
C VAL A 243 26.27 -7.46 -9.87
N LEU A 244 25.36 -8.25 -10.45
CA LEU A 244 24.76 -9.42 -9.83
C LEU A 244 25.13 -10.69 -10.58
N LYS A 245 25.31 -11.79 -9.82
CA LYS A 245 25.39 -13.14 -10.38
C LYS A 245 24.06 -13.90 -10.26
N ARG A 246 23.43 -13.80 -9.09
CA ARG A 246 22.18 -14.50 -8.74
C ARG A 246 21.23 -13.55 -8.03
N ALA A 247 19.94 -13.72 -8.30
CA ALA A 247 18.86 -12.98 -7.66
C ALA A 247 17.83 -13.93 -7.05
N LEU A 248 17.33 -13.59 -5.86
CA LEU A 248 16.29 -14.34 -5.16
C LEU A 248 15.01 -13.49 -5.08
N VAL A 249 13.90 -14.02 -5.60
CA VAL A 249 12.58 -13.41 -5.50
C VAL A 249 11.70 -14.26 -4.58
N VAL A 250 11.23 -13.67 -3.49
CA VAL A 250 10.34 -14.28 -2.51
C VAL A 250 8.96 -13.66 -2.68
N CYS A 251 7.94 -14.49 -2.88
CA CYS A 251 6.57 -14.02 -3.09
C CYS A 251 5.53 -14.97 -2.43
N PRO A 252 4.25 -14.59 -2.33
CA PRO A 252 3.19 -15.54 -1.98
C PRO A 252 3.14 -16.72 -2.95
N GLY A 253 2.80 -17.92 -2.46
CA GLY A 253 2.76 -19.14 -3.30
C GLY A 253 1.87 -19.04 -4.54
N SER A 254 0.80 -18.24 -4.49
CA SER A 254 -0.08 -17.97 -5.64
C SER A 254 0.59 -17.16 -6.75
N LEU A 255 1.64 -16.39 -6.45
CA LEU A 255 2.31 -15.49 -7.38
C LEU A 255 3.59 -16.08 -7.99
N VAL A 256 4.10 -17.22 -7.49
CA VAL A 256 5.35 -17.84 -8.01
C VAL A 256 5.28 -18.08 -9.52
N LYS A 257 4.19 -18.70 -9.99
CA LYS A 257 3.99 -18.96 -11.42
C LYS A 257 3.77 -17.66 -12.22
N ASN A 258 3.12 -16.67 -11.60
CA ASN A 258 2.89 -15.36 -12.23
C ASN A 258 4.22 -14.62 -12.46
N TRP A 259 5.13 -14.63 -11.48
CA TRP A 259 6.47 -14.07 -11.63
C TRP A 259 7.23 -14.72 -12.79
N ALA A 260 7.22 -16.05 -12.88
CA ALA A 260 7.84 -16.76 -14.00
C ALA A 260 7.21 -16.41 -15.36
N ALA A 261 5.88 -16.26 -15.42
CA ALA A 261 5.18 -15.82 -16.62
C ALA A 261 5.57 -14.38 -17.03
N GLU A 262 5.71 -13.46 -16.07
CA GLU A 262 6.13 -12.07 -16.33
C GLU A 262 7.57 -12.00 -16.86
N PHE A 263 8.52 -12.75 -16.29
CA PHE A 263 9.88 -12.84 -16.86
C PHE A 263 9.86 -13.34 -18.30
N ASN A 264 9.11 -14.41 -18.57
CA ASN A 264 8.97 -14.96 -19.92
C ASN A 264 8.30 -13.98 -20.89
N LYS A 265 7.31 -13.20 -20.43
CA LYS A 265 6.60 -12.21 -21.24
C LYS A 265 7.50 -11.06 -21.68
N TRP A 266 8.36 -10.54 -20.80
CA TRP A 266 9.16 -9.34 -21.05
C TRP A 266 10.56 -9.61 -21.58
N LEU A 267 11.14 -10.76 -21.27
CA LEU A 267 12.51 -11.11 -21.67
C LEU A 267 12.58 -12.34 -22.55
N GLY A 268 11.53 -13.16 -22.63
CA GLY A 268 11.57 -14.44 -23.32
C GLY A 268 12.43 -15.47 -22.58
N ARG A 269 12.26 -16.76 -22.94
CA ARG A 269 13.03 -17.87 -22.36
C ARG A 269 14.47 -17.91 -22.86
N GLU A 270 14.71 -17.25 -23.99
CA GLU A 270 16.01 -17.17 -24.66
C GLU A 270 16.97 -16.19 -23.97
N ARG A 271 16.47 -15.11 -23.35
CA ARG A 271 17.33 -14.12 -22.68
C ARG A 271 17.61 -14.48 -21.22
N ILE A 272 16.62 -15.05 -20.52
CA ILE A 272 16.73 -15.42 -19.12
C ILE A 272 15.93 -16.68 -18.80
N SER A 273 16.58 -17.62 -18.09
CA SER A 273 15.90 -18.77 -17.49
C SER A 273 15.63 -18.49 -16.02
N VAL A 274 14.37 -18.67 -15.62
CA VAL A 274 13.91 -18.47 -14.23
C VAL A 274 13.63 -19.81 -13.61
N TYR A 275 14.18 -20.05 -12.43
CA TYR A 275 13.95 -21.27 -11.66
C TYR A 275 12.85 -21.04 -10.64
N THR A 276 11.74 -21.77 -10.75
CA THR A 276 10.66 -21.74 -9.77
C THR A 276 10.76 -22.93 -8.83
N VAL A 277 10.81 -22.65 -7.53
CA VAL A 277 10.82 -23.70 -6.50
C VAL A 277 9.38 -24.14 -6.24
N ASP A 278 9.13 -25.43 -6.40
CA ASP A 278 7.86 -26.07 -6.07
C ASP A 278 8.11 -27.41 -5.32
N GLN A 279 7.11 -28.29 -5.24
CA GLN A 279 7.28 -29.58 -4.55
C GLN A 279 8.17 -30.56 -5.33
N ASP A 280 8.24 -30.41 -6.64
CA ASP A 280 8.93 -31.30 -7.57
C ASP A 280 10.35 -30.77 -7.89
N HIS A 281 10.53 -29.45 -7.89
CA HIS A 281 11.75 -28.72 -8.19
C HIS A 281 12.35 -28.14 -6.91
N ARG A 282 13.41 -28.79 -6.39
CA ARG A 282 13.99 -28.44 -5.09
C ARG A 282 15.04 -27.33 -5.22
N VAL A 283 15.46 -26.75 -4.10
CA VAL A 283 16.45 -25.66 -4.08
C VAL A 283 17.82 -26.16 -4.54
N GLU A 284 18.16 -27.42 -4.28
CA GLU A 284 19.46 -28.01 -4.60
C GLU A 284 19.72 -28.07 -6.12
N ASP A 285 18.68 -28.29 -6.93
CA ASP A 285 18.81 -28.39 -8.39
C ASP A 285 19.16 -27.05 -9.04
N PHE A 286 18.91 -25.93 -8.35
CA PHE A 286 19.30 -24.60 -8.82
C PHE A 286 20.83 -24.44 -8.88
N VAL A 287 21.56 -25.07 -7.97
CA VAL A 287 23.03 -25.00 -7.93
C VAL A 287 23.62 -25.64 -9.18
N SER A 288 23.01 -26.75 -9.61
CA SER A 288 23.40 -27.54 -10.78
C SER A 288 23.03 -26.88 -12.11
N SER A 289 22.21 -25.82 -12.10
CA SER A 289 21.76 -25.11 -13.31
C SER A 289 22.44 -23.74 -13.44
N PRO A 290 23.62 -23.66 -14.08
CA PRO A 290 24.34 -22.39 -14.25
C PRO A 290 23.63 -21.41 -15.20
N LEU A 291 22.65 -21.89 -15.97
CA LEU A 291 21.85 -21.08 -16.89
C LEU A 291 20.74 -20.28 -16.19
N CYS A 292 20.39 -20.65 -14.96
CA CYS A 292 19.36 -19.96 -14.18
C CYS A 292 20.00 -18.92 -13.24
N SER A 293 19.84 -17.63 -13.56
CA SER A 293 20.36 -16.53 -12.72
C SER A 293 19.32 -16.02 -11.70
N VAL A 294 18.05 -16.38 -11.85
CA VAL A 294 16.95 -15.92 -10.99
C VAL A 294 16.21 -17.10 -10.41
N MET A 295 16.05 -17.11 -9.08
CA MET A 295 15.22 -18.07 -8.36
C MET A 295 13.95 -17.36 -7.85
N VAL A 296 12.79 -17.98 -8.04
CA VAL A 296 11.51 -17.55 -7.46
C VAL A 296 11.02 -18.62 -6.49
N ILE A 297 10.79 -18.23 -5.24
CA ILE A 297 10.37 -19.13 -4.16
C ILE A 297 9.20 -18.53 -3.37
N SER A 298 8.34 -19.38 -2.82
CA SER A 298 7.28 -18.92 -1.92
C SER A 298 7.81 -18.67 -0.50
N TYR A 299 7.17 -17.77 0.26
CA TYR A 299 7.52 -17.57 1.69
C TYR A 299 7.50 -18.87 2.51
N GLU A 300 6.54 -19.75 2.23
CA GLU A 300 6.37 -21.02 2.92
C GLU A 300 7.46 -22.04 2.54
N MET A 301 7.90 -22.05 1.28
CA MET A 301 8.99 -22.92 0.81
C MET A 301 10.36 -22.41 1.26
N LEU A 302 10.54 -21.09 1.33
CA LEU A 302 11.74 -20.46 1.88
C LEU A 302 11.96 -20.93 3.32
N LEU A 303 10.93 -20.91 4.16
CA LEU A 303 11.02 -21.36 5.55
C LEU A 303 11.45 -22.83 5.70
N ARG A 304 11.06 -23.69 4.75
CA ARG A 304 11.44 -25.12 4.76
C ARG A 304 12.88 -25.34 4.30
N SER A 305 13.42 -24.40 3.53
CA SER A 305 14.67 -24.59 2.80
C SER A 305 15.72 -23.51 3.12
N VAL A 306 15.58 -22.85 4.27
CA VAL A 306 16.44 -21.72 4.68
C VAL A 306 17.90 -22.15 4.75
N ASP A 307 18.16 -23.34 5.26
CA ASP A 307 19.53 -23.82 5.46
C ASP A 307 20.25 -24.08 4.13
N GLN A 308 19.57 -24.64 3.11
CA GLN A 308 20.14 -24.73 1.77
C GLN A 308 20.35 -23.34 1.14
N LEU A 309 19.43 -22.40 1.37
CA LEU A 309 19.54 -21.05 0.81
C LEU A 309 20.70 -20.24 1.41
N LYS A 310 21.10 -20.50 2.66
CA LYS A 310 22.27 -19.87 3.29
C LYS A 310 23.60 -20.25 2.63
N GLU A 311 23.67 -21.42 2.01
CA GLU A 311 24.87 -21.87 1.28
C GLU A 311 25.04 -21.14 -0.06
N LEU A 312 23.98 -20.47 -0.54
CA LEU A 312 23.96 -19.77 -1.82
C LEU A 312 24.19 -18.27 -1.65
N ASP A 313 25.15 -17.75 -2.42
CA ASP A 313 25.40 -16.32 -2.51
C ASP A 313 24.43 -15.65 -3.49
N PHE A 314 23.50 -14.85 -2.95
CA PHE A 314 22.56 -14.04 -3.71
C PHE A 314 22.94 -12.56 -3.59
N GLY A 315 23.16 -11.91 -4.74
CA GLY A 315 23.56 -10.49 -4.77
C GLY A 315 22.39 -9.53 -4.52
N VAL A 316 21.15 -10.00 -4.68
CA VAL A 316 19.92 -9.25 -4.38
C VAL A 316 18.80 -10.17 -3.91
N LEU A 317 18.04 -9.66 -2.94
CA LEU A 317 16.83 -10.27 -2.44
C LEU A 317 15.64 -9.34 -2.70
N ILE A 318 14.60 -9.87 -3.35
CA ILE A 318 13.33 -9.18 -3.58
C ILE A 318 12.22 -9.87 -2.79
N CYS A 319 11.50 -9.10 -1.97
CA CYS A 319 10.36 -9.56 -1.20
C CYS A 319 9.08 -8.91 -1.73
N ASP A 320 8.24 -9.69 -2.40
CA ASP A 320 6.94 -9.27 -2.90
C ASP A 320 5.84 -9.40 -1.84
N GLU A 321 4.90 -8.45 -1.80
CA GLU A 321 3.96 -8.28 -0.70
C GLU A 321 4.65 -8.21 0.67
N GLY A 322 5.66 -7.34 0.77
CA GLY A 322 6.49 -7.18 1.98
C GLY A 322 5.73 -6.77 3.24
N HIS A 323 4.45 -6.40 3.12
CA HIS A 323 3.52 -6.34 4.25
C HIS A 323 3.36 -7.71 4.96
N ARG A 324 3.83 -8.83 4.42
CA ARG A 324 3.94 -10.11 5.16
C ARG A 324 5.09 -10.12 6.18
N LEU A 325 6.05 -9.20 6.07
CA LEU A 325 7.22 -9.06 6.95
C LEU A 325 6.99 -8.05 8.09
N LYS A 326 5.73 -7.66 8.32
CA LYS A 326 5.28 -6.67 9.32
C LYS A 326 5.82 -6.86 10.74
N ASN A 327 6.01 -8.10 11.17
CA ASN A 327 6.35 -8.40 12.55
C ASN A 327 7.71 -9.11 12.62
N SER A 328 8.67 -8.48 13.29
CA SER A 328 10.03 -8.98 13.51
C SER A 328 10.06 -10.34 14.24
N ASN A 329 9.00 -10.66 14.99
CA ASN A 329 8.86 -11.93 15.71
C ASN A 329 8.40 -13.10 14.82
N ILE A 330 8.05 -12.85 13.56
CA ILE A 330 7.65 -13.92 12.64
C ILE A 330 8.91 -14.66 12.15
N LYS A 331 8.88 -16.00 12.22
CA LYS A 331 9.95 -16.90 11.74
C LYS A 331 10.45 -16.53 10.33
N THR A 332 9.55 -16.06 9.46
CA THR A 332 9.84 -15.58 8.11
C THR A 332 10.80 -14.39 8.10
N SER A 333 10.59 -13.37 8.94
CA SER A 333 11.47 -12.19 8.97
C SER A 333 12.87 -12.56 9.44
N SER A 334 12.97 -13.41 10.48
CA SER A 334 14.26 -13.93 10.95
C SER A 334 14.97 -14.80 9.92
N ALA A 335 14.24 -15.68 9.23
CA ALA A 335 14.79 -16.55 8.18
C ALA A 335 15.35 -15.76 7.01
N VAL A 336 14.60 -14.74 6.55
CA VAL A 336 15.01 -13.90 5.43
C VAL A 336 16.17 -12.98 5.83
N THR A 337 16.17 -12.44 7.06
CA THR A 337 17.27 -11.62 7.58
C THR A 337 18.57 -12.41 7.73
N ALA A 338 18.48 -13.72 8.01
CA ALA A 338 19.63 -14.62 8.11
C ALA A 338 20.33 -14.89 6.77
N LEU A 339 19.71 -14.54 5.63
CA LEU A 339 20.34 -14.65 4.32
C LEU A 339 21.37 -13.53 4.14
N SER A 340 22.57 -13.88 3.70
CA SER A 340 23.65 -12.94 3.38
C SER A 340 23.37 -12.25 2.04
N CYS A 341 22.50 -11.25 2.05
CA CYS A 341 22.19 -10.43 0.87
C CYS A 341 22.47 -8.95 1.16
N GLU A 342 23.39 -8.36 0.41
CA GLU A 342 23.76 -6.94 0.49
C GLU A 342 22.62 -6.03 0.03
N ARG A 343 21.95 -6.40 -1.07
CA ARG A 343 20.90 -5.60 -1.70
C ARG A 343 19.53 -6.17 -1.38
N ARG A 344 18.64 -5.33 -0.86
CA ARG A 344 17.30 -5.74 -0.41
C ARG A 344 16.23 -4.84 -1.02
N LEU A 345 15.27 -5.43 -1.71
CA LEU A 345 14.14 -4.72 -2.31
C LEU A 345 12.83 -5.26 -1.76
N ILE A 346 12.00 -4.39 -1.21
CA ILE A 346 10.63 -4.71 -0.81
C ILE A 346 9.64 -4.12 -1.81
N LEU A 347 8.66 -4.94 -2.22
CA LEU A 347 7.50 -4.52 -3.00
C LEU A 347 6.27 -4.60 -2.10
N THR A 348 5.50 -3.51 -2.03
CA THR A 348 4.24 -3.49 -1.27
C THR A 348 3.21 -2.65 -2.00
N GLY A 349 1.97 -3.13 -2.06
CA GLY A 349 0.84 -2.36 -2.61
C GLY A 349 0.05 -1.59 -1.55
N THR A 350 0.20 -1.94 -0.28
CA THR A 350 -0.52 -1.32 0.84
C THR A 350 0.34 -0.25 1.52
N PRO A 351 -0.26 0.87 1.95
CA PRO A 351 0.43 1.88 2.76
C PRO A 351 1.07 1.22 3.98
N VAL A 352 2.39 1.28 4.09
CA VAL A 352 3.10 0.90 5.32
C VAL A 352 2.92 1.97 6.42
N GLN A 353 2.19 3.04 6.13
CA GLN A 353 2.06 4.24 6.96
C GLN A 353 1.09 4.09 8.13
N ASN A 354 0.19 3.10 8.08
CA ASN A 354 -0.89 2.96 9.06
C ASN A 354 -0.44 2.26 10.35
N ASP A 355 0.74 1.65 10.38
CA ASP A 355 1.31 1.00 11.56
C ASP A 355 2.81 1.32 11.60
N LEU A 356 3.19 2.27 12.45
CA LEU A 356 4.56 2.80 12.53
C LEU A 356 5.56 1.72 12.99
N GLN A 357 5.11 0.75 13.78
CA GLN A 357 5.97 -0.36 14.22
C GLN A 357 6.22 -1.36 13.10
N GLU A 358 5.22 -1.62 12.25
CA GLU A 358 5.40 -2.39 11.03
C GLU A 358 6.33 -1.68 10.04
N PHE A 359 6.21 -0.35 9.93
CA PHE A 359 7.09 0.47 9.11
C PHE A 359 8.54 0.39 9.58
N TYR A 360 8.78 0.52 10.89
CA TYR A 360 10.10 0.35 11.47
C TYR A 360 10.69 -1.02 11.13
N SER A 361 9.91 -2.10 11.30
CA SER A 361 10.36 -3.46 11.01
C SER A 361 10.78 -3.65 9.54
N ILE A 362 10.04 -3.04 8.61
CA ILE A 362 10.35 -3.08 7.17
C ILE A 362 11.59 -2.24 6.85
N VAL A 363 11.71 -1.04 7.43
CA VAL A 363 12.88 -0.17 7.22
C VAL A 363 14.14 -0.81 7.76
N GLU A 364 14.09 -1.38 8.97
CA GLU A 364 15.22 -2.07 9.60
C GLU A 364 15.63 -3.31 8.79
N PHE A 365 14.68 -4.04 8.21
CA PHE A 365 14.98 -5.15 7.33
C PHE A 365 15.72 -4.70 6.05
N VAL A 366 15.34 -3.57 5.46
CA VAL A 366 15.89 -3.07 4.20
C VAL A 366 17.24 -2.39 4.41
N ASN A 367 17.33 -1.49 5.37
CA ASN A 367 18.50 -0.69 5.70
C ASN A 367 18.71 -0.69 7.23
N PRO A 368 19.40 -1.71 7.78
CA PRO A 368 19.59 -1.84 9.22
C PRO A 368 20.25 -0.61 9.87
N GLY A 369 19.75 -0.22 11.03
CA GLY A 369 20.30 0.85 11.87
C GLY A 369 20.07 2.28 11.37
N ILE A 370 19.25 2.51 10.34
CA ILE A 370 18.99 3.87 9.83
C ILE A 370 18.10 4.71 10.75
N LEU A 371 17.17 4.08 11.48
CA LEU A 371 16.26 4.74 12.42
C LEU A 371 16.71 4.56 13.88
N GLY A 372 17.91 4.03 14.12
CA GLY A 372 18.39 3.66 15.44
C GLY A 372 17.66 2.44 16.03
N THR A 373 17.74 2.30 17.35
CA THR A 373 17.11 1.18 18.07
C THR A 373 15.58 1.31 18.09
N SER A 374 14.86 0.19 18.21
CA SER A 374 13.39 0.20 18.27
C SER A 374 12.87 1.05 19.43
N SER A 375 13.58 1.09 20.55
CA SER A 375 13.24 1.92 21.70
C SER A 375 13.38 3.42 21.41
N ALA A 376 14.46 3.82 20.74
CA ALA A 376 14.68 5.21 20.34
C ALA A 376 13.65 5.65 19.30
N TYR A 377 13.40 4.83 18.27
CA TYR A 377 12.38 5.07 17.27
C TYR A 377 11.00 5.31 17.89
N ARG A 378 10.61 4.43 18.84
CA ARG A 378 9.32 4.53 19.51
C ARG A 378 9.14 5.85 20.26
N LYS A 379 10.19 6.31 20.97
CA LYS A 379 10.12 7.54 21.76
C LYS A 379 10.23 8.81 20.93
N ILE A 380 11.05 8.79 19.88
CA ILE A 380 11.35 9.97 19.07
C ILE A 380 10.26 10.20 18.03
N TYR A 381 9.75 9.13 17.40
CA TYR A 381 8.80 9.21 16.29
C TYR A 381 7.43 8.64 16.65
N GLU A 382 7.34 7.36 17.04
CA GLU A 382 6.05 6.67 17.18
C GLU A 382 5.12 7.32 18.19
N GLU A 383 5.56 7.51 19.44
CA GLU A 383 4.73 8.06 20.51
C GLU A 383 4.28 9.50 20.23
N PRO A 384 5.15 10.44 19.81
CA PRO A 384 4.71 11.79 19.44
C PRO A 384 3.70 11.80 18.29
N ILE A 385 3.92 10.99 17.25
CA ILE A 385 3.00 10.92 16.10
C ILE A 385 1.66 10.34 16.53
N LEU A 386 1.64 9.27 17.34
CA LEU A 386 0.39 8.69 17.84
C LEU A 386 -0.38 9.65 18.76
N ARG A 387 0.31 10.40 19.62
CA ARG A 387 -0.33 11.41 20.49
C ARG A 387 -0.95 12.56 19.69
N SER A 388 -0.27 13.03 18.64
CA SER A 388 -0.80 14.10 17.77
C SER A 388 -2.08 13.73 17.03
N ARG A 389 -2.38 12.42 16.90
CA ARG A 389 -3.58 11.91 16.24
C ARG A 389 -4.76 11.72 17.20
N GLN A 390 -4.57 11.92 18.51
CA GLN A 390 -5.65 11.78 19.48
C GLN A 390 -6.54 13.03 19.47
N PRO A 391 -7.88 12.89 19.51
CA PRO A 391 -8.80 14.05 19.52
C PRO A 391 -8.60 15.00 20.72
N THR A 392 -7.98 14.51 21.80
CA THR A 392 -7.71 15.25 23.03
C THR A 392 -6.33 15.93 23.07
N CYS A 393 -5.58 15.95 21.95
CA CYS A 393 -4.21 16.46 21.94
C CYS A 393 -4.14 17.99 22.08
N THR A 394 -3.06 18.47 22.70
CA THR A 394 -2.73 19.91 22.72
C THR A 394 -2.14 20.37 21.38
N GLU A 395 -2.23 21.67 21.08
CA GLU A 395 -1.66 22.22 19.83
C GLU A 395 -0.13 22.05 19.75
N GLU A 396 0.56 22.09 20.90
CA GLU A 396 1.99 21.80 20.98
C GLU A 396 2.31 20.35 20.60
N GLU A 397 1.51 19.38 21.09
CA GLU A 397 1.68 17.96 20.76
C GLU A 397 1.35 17.67 19.30
N ARG A 398 0.35 18.38 18.74
CA ARG A 398 0.00 18.30 17.33
C ARG A 398 1.16 18.75 16.45
N CYS A 399 1.72 19.93 16.71
CA CYS A 399 2.86 20.47 15.99
C CYS A 399 4.10 19.56 16.08
N ILE A 400 4.43 19.06 17.28
CA ILE A 400 5.56 18.14 17.47
C ILE A 400 5.35 16.84 16.68
N GLY A 401 4.15 16.26 16.71
CA GLY A 401 3.87 15.03 15.97
C GLY A 401 3.91 15.22 14.46
N GLU A 402 3.41 16.35 13.95
CA GLU A 402 3.47 16.69 12.52
C GLU A 402 4.92 16.88 12.04
N GLU A 403 5.77 17.61 12.79
CA GLU A 403 7.19 17.78 12.46
C GLU A 403 7.96 16.46 12.51
N ARG A 404 7.70 15.62 13.52
CA ARG A 404 8.31 14.27 13.63
C ARG A 404 7.90 13.35 12.50
N ALA A 405 6.63 13.40 12.08
CA ALA A 405 6.15 12.65 10.92
C ALA A 405 6.85 13.13 9.64
N ALA A 406 6.94 14.45 9.43
CA ALA A 406 7.60 15.03 8.27
C ALA A 406 9.09 14.63 8.20
N GLU A 407 9.81 14.67 9.32
CA GLU A 407 11.21 14.24 9.36
C GLU A 407 11.35 12.74 9.06
N LEU A 408 10.51 11.89 9.64
CA LEU A 408 10.51 10.46 9.34
C LEU A 408 10.28 10.20 7.85
N PHE A 409 9.34 10.92 7.23
CA PHE A 409 9.09 10.81 5.79
C PHE A 409 10.25 11.33 4.94
N ARG A 410 10.92 12.41 5.38
CA ARG A 410 12.11 12.93 4.68
C ARG A 410 13.26 11.92 4.69
N LEU A 411 13.54 11.31 5.84
CA LEU A 411 14.61 10.31 5.97
C LEU A 411 14.32 9.04 5.17
N THR A 412 13.08 8.55 5.25
CA THR A 412 12.69 7.31 4.58
C THR A 412 12.36 7.48 3.11
N GLY A 413 11.99 8.69 2.67
CA GLY A 413 11.72 9.05 1.28
C GLY A 413 12.95 8.97 0.37
N VAL A 414 14.16 8.94 0.93
CA VAL A 414 15.39 8.72 0.17
C VAL A 414 15.41 7.34 -0.49
N PHE A 415 14.89 6.32 0.19
CA PHE A 415 14.89 4.91 -0.25
C PHE A 415 13.49 4.27 -0.30
N THR A 416 12.43 5.06 -0.11
CA THR A 416 11.03 4.65 -0.29
C THR A 416 10.40 5.45 -1.42
N LEU A 417 9.86 4.75 -2.43
CA LEU A 417 9.09 5.37 -3.51
C LEU A 417 7.63 4.91 -3.43
N ARG A 418 6.71 5.87 -3.41
CA ARG A 418 5.28 5.61 -3.43
C ARG A 418 4.57 6.55 -4.39
N ARG A 419 3.68 5.97 -5.18
CA ARG A 419 2.83 6.65 -6.16
C ARG A 419 1.42 6.07 -6.11
N THR A 420 0.43 6.92 -6.38
CA THR A 420 -0.98 6.56 -6.44
C THR A 420 -1.38 6.13 -7.86
N GLN A 421 -2.50 5.42 -7.97
CA GLN A 421 -3.08 5.01 -9.26
C GLN A 421 -3.40 6.20 -10.19
N GLU A 422 -3.60 7.40 -9.63
CA GLU A 422 -3.89 8.64 -10.34
C GLU A 422 -2.92 8.94 -11.47
N ILE A 423 -1.65 8.54 -11.31
CA ILE A 423 -0.60 8.74 -12.33
C ILE A 423 -0.88 7.94 -13.60
N ILE A 424 -1.61 6.82 -13.52
CA ILE A 424 -2.02 6.03 -14.68
C ILE A 424 -3.41 6.42 -15.19
N ASN A 425 -4.22 7.16 -14.42
CA ASN A 425 -5.56 7.57 -14.87
C ASN A 425 -5.52 8.30 -16.22
N GLN A 426 -4.45 9.05 -16.51
CA GLN A 426 -4.23 9.70 -17.82
C GLN A 426 -4.07 8.73 -19.00
N TYR A 427 -3.58 7.51 -18.75
CA TYR A 427 -3.34 6.47 -19.76
C TYR A 427 -4.44 5.42 -19.81
N LEU A 428 -5.27 5.31 -18.78
CA LEU A 428 -6.41 4.41 -18.77
C LEU A 428 -7.57 5.00 -19.59
N SER A 429 -8.46 4.10 -20.03
CA SER A 429 -9.76 4.52 -20.52
C SER A 429 -10.57 5.16 -19.41
N GLU A 430 -11.57 5.95 -19.81
CA GLU A 430 -12.53 6.51 -18.87
C GLU A 430 -13.22 5.41 -18.05
N ARG A 431 -13.46 5.71 -16.78
CA ARG A 431 -14.20 4.85 -15.86
C ARG A 431 -15.41 5.61 -15.34
N ILE A 432 -16.57 5.01 -15.51
CA ILE A 432 -17.85 5.51 -15.01
C ILE A 432 -18.29 4.56 -13.90
N GLU A 433 -18.42 5.09 -12.67
CA GLU A 433 -18.90 4.36 -11.50
C GLU A 433 -20.33 4.81 -11.18
N TRP A 434 -21.24 3.84 -11.09
CA TRP A 434 -22.63 4.01 -10.72
C TRP A 434 -22.91 3.27 -9.42
N THR A 435 -23.35 3.98 -8.39
CA THR A 435 -23.99 3.38 -7.20
C THR A 435 -25.49 3.44 -7.41
N VAL A 436 -26.12 2.28 -7.61
CA VAL A 436 -27.54 2.15 -8.00
C VAL A 436 -28.35 1.59 -6.83
N PHE A 437 -29.32 2.37 -6.37
CA PHE A 437 -30.28 1.97 -5.34
C PHE A 437 -31.49 1.32 -6.00
N CYS A 438 -31.59 0.00 -5.83
CA CYS A 438 -32.60 -0.86 -6.42
C CYS A 438 -33.83 -0.91 -5.51
N LYS A 439 -35.01 -0.69 -6.09
CA LYS A 439 -36.29 -0.77 -5.39
C LYS A 439 -36.55 -2.21 -4.92
N PRO A 440 -36.76 -2.47 -3.61
CA PRO A 440 -37.13 -3.80 -3.13
C PRO A 440 -38.50 -4.22 -3.69
N THR A 441 -38.69 -5.52 -3.93
CA THR A 441 -39.99 -6.07 -4.35
C THR A 441 -40.96 -6.16 -3.18
N GLU A 442 -42.26 -6.27 -3.48
CA GLU A 442 -43.29 -6.43 -2.45
C GLU A 442 -43.07 -7.68 -1.57
N LEU A 443 -42.56 -8.77 -2.17
CA LEU A 443 -42.18 -9.96 -1.41
C LEU A 443 -40.99 -9.67 -0.48
N GLN A 444 -39.97 -8.96 -0.97
CA GLN A 444 -38.82 -8.57 -0.14
C GLN A 444 -39.25 -7.65 1.01
N LEU A 445 -40.12 -6.67 0.77
CA LEU A 445 -40.64 -5.76 1.80
C LEU A 445 -41.35 -6.52 2.93
N ARG A 446 -42.28 -7.41 2.56
CA ARG A 446 -43.04 -8.22 3.54
C ARG A 446 -42.12 -9.13 4.35
N LEU A 447 -41.20 -9.84 3.69
CA LEU A 447 -40.24 -10.72 4.35
C LEU A 447 -39.28 -9.94 5.26
N TYR A 448 -38.83 -8.75 4.85
CA TYR A 448 -37.91 -7.93 5.63
C TYR A 448 -38.58 -7.44 6.92
N GLY A 449 -39.82 -6.97 6.84
CA GLY A 449 -40.61 -6.55 8.00
C GLY A 449 -40.80 -7.67 9.02
N VAL A 450 -41.09 -8.89 8.55
CA VAL A 450 -41.26 -10.06 9.44
C VAL A 450 -39.92 -10.50 10.03
N LEU A 451 -38.83 -10.51 9.25
CA LEU A 451 -37.50 -10.82 9.79
C LEU A 451 -37.10 -9.85 10.90
N LEU A 452 -37.31 -8.54 10.74
CA LEU A 452 -37.02 -7.56 11.80
C LEU A 452 -37.85 -7.79 13.07
N ALA A 453 -39.05 -8.36 12.95
CA ALA A 453 -39.92 -8.68 14.07
C ALA A 453 -39.53 -9.96 14.84
N THR A 454 -38.65 -10.80 14.28
CA THR A 454 -38.23 -12.06 14.91
C THR A 454 -37.47 -11.84 16.22
N ARG A 455 -37.62 -12.80 17.16
CA ARG A 455 -36.96 -12.76 18.48
C ARG A 455 -35.44 -12.57 18.41
N PRO A 456 -34.67 -13.23 17.53
CA PRO A 456 -33.23 -13.06 17.47
C PRO A 456 -32.81 -11.64 17.10
N ILE A 457 -33.50 -10.99 16.14
CA ILE A 457 -33.21 -9.62 15.73
C ILE A 457 -33.64 -8.63 16.82
N ARG A 458 -34.80 -8.84 17.45
CA ARG A 458 -35.23 -8.02 18.60
C ARG A 458 -34.27 -8.13 19.80
N ALA A 459 -33.76 -9.32 20.09
CA ALA A 459 -32.74 -9.54 21.10
C ALA A 459 -31.43 -8.82 20.74
N CYS A 460 -31.08 -8.74 19.45
CA CYS A 460 -29.95 -7.95 18.98
C CYS A 460 -30.13 -6.44 19.19
N LEU A 461 -31.37 -5.94 19.15
CA LEU A 461 -31.71 -4.52 19.36
C LEU A 461 -31.76 -4.13 20.84
N SER A 462 -32.10 -5.05 21.73
CA SER A 462 -32.30 -4.77 23.16
C SER A 462 -31.01 -4.83 24.01
N GLY A 463 -29.85 -5.16 23.41
CA GLY A 463 -28.56 -5.22 24.11
C GLY A 463 -28.48 -6.27 25.22
N ALA A 464 -29.44 -7.20 25.28
CA ALA A 464 -29.48 -8.24 26.30
C ALA A 464 -28.38 -9.27 25.99
N SER A 465 -27.40 -9.36 26.88
CA SER A 465 -26.27 -10.29 26.81
C SER A 465 -26.73 -11.74 26.76
N THR A 466 -26.80 -12.31 25.56
CA THR A 466 -26.98 -13.75 25.38
C THR A 466 -25.64 -14.45 25.56
N ASN A 467 -25.27 -14.67 26.83
CA ASN A 467 -24.11 -15.47 27.24
C ASN A 467 -24.23 -16.98 26.89
N THR A 468 -25.21 -17.38 26.08
CA THR A 468 -25.56 -18.78 25.81
C THR A 468 -25.22 -19.26 24.40
N TYR A 469 -24.84 -18.38 23.47
CA TYR A 469 -24.48 -18.77 22.10
C TYR A 469 -23.00 -18.54 21.82
N THR A 470 -22.29 -19.61 21.46
CA THR A 470 -20.85 -19.64 21.14
C THR A 470 -20.48 -18.87 19.86
N HIS A 471 -21.47 -18.37 19.11
CA HIS A 471 -21.32 -17.46 17.97
C HIS A 471 -22.28 -16.27 18.15
N SER A 472 -21.82 -15.05 17.83
CA SER A 472 -22.66 -13.86 17.99
C SER A 472 -23.90 -13.94 17.07
N PRO A 473 -25.13 -13.91 17.60
CA PRO A 473 -26.36 -14.06 16.80
C PRO A 473 -26.50 -12.94 15.75
N HIS A 474 -25.87 -11.78 15.98
CA HIS A 474 -25.85 -10.64 15.08
C HIS A 474 -25.38 -10.99 13.65
N LEU A 475 -24.33 -11.81 13.50
CA LEU A 475 -23.79 -12.15 12.17
C LEU A 475 -24.75 -13.04 11.37
N ALA A 476 -25.48 -13.93 12.05
CA ALA A 476 -26.49 -14.76 11.40
C ALA A 476 -27.65 -13.91 10.88
N CYS A 477 -28.14 -12.98 11.69
CA CYS A 477 -29.20 -12.03 11.32
C CYS A 477 -28.79 -11.14 10.14
N ILE A 478 -27.58 -10.57 10.18
CA ILE A 478 -27.02 -9.77 9.08
C ILE A 478 -26.98 -10.60 7.79
N ASN A 479 -26.47 -11.83 7.86
CA ASN A 479 -26.40 -12.71 6.69
C ASN A 479 -27.78 -13.07 6.14
N ALA A 480 -28.80 -13.24 7.00
CA ALA A 480 -30.18 -13.49 6.57
C ALA A 480 -30.76 -12.29 5.81
N LEU A 481 -30.60 -11.06 6.33
CA LEU A 481 -31.04 -9.84 5.66
C LEU A 481 -30.31 -9.63 4.33
N LYS A 482 -28.98 -9.82 4.30
CA LYS A 482 -28.20 -9.77 3.04
C LYS A 482 -28.69 -10.78 2.00
N LYS A 483 -28.97 -12.02 2.41
CA LYS A 483 -29.55 -13.04 1.51
C LYS A 483 -30.89 -12.58 0.94
N LEU A 484 -31.75 -11.99 1.76
CA LEU A 484 -33.04 -11.47 1.34
C LEU A 484 -32.91 -10.31 0.34
N CYS A 485 -32.01 -9.35 0.60
CA CYS A 485 -31.69 -8.25 -0.33
C CYS A 485 -31.22 -8.77 -1.69
N ASN A 486 -30.43 -9.84 -1.71
CA ASN A 486 -29.96 -10.48 -2.93
C ASN A 486 -31.09 -11.20 -3.68
N HIS A 487 -31.79 -12.15 -3.03
CA HIS A 487 -32.95 -12.85 -3.59
C HIS A 487 -33.73 -13.65 -2.52
N PRO A 488 -35.08 -13.57 -2.46
CA PRO A 488 -35.89 -14.34 -1.51
C PRO A 488 -35.65 -15.85 -1.50
N ALA A 489 -35.49 -16.48 -2.67
CA ALA A 489 -35.12 -17.91 -2.78
C ALA A 489 -33.86 -18.35 -2.00
N LEU A 490 -32.89 -17.46 -1.76
CA LEU A 490 -31.70 -17.81 -0.95
C LEU A 490 -32.05 -17.99 0.53
N LEU A 491 -32.99 -17.18 1.01
CA LEU A 491 -33.56 -17.32 2.35
C LEU A 491 -34.40 -18.59 2.42
N TYR A 492 -35.29 -18.80 1.44
CA TYR A 492 -36.14 -19.99 1.36
C TYR A 492 -35.34 -21.30 1.37
N LYS A 493 -34.26 -21.39 0.59
CA LYS A 493 -33.36 -22.55 0.59
C LYS A 493 -32.68 -22.76 1.95
N THR A 494 -32.25 -21.67 2.60
CA THR A 494 -31.64 -21.75 3.94
C THR A 494 -32.64 -22.28 4.97
N LEU A 495 -33.89 -21.86 4.88
CA LEU A 495 -34.99 -22.30 5.75
C LEU A 495 -35.38 -23.77 5.50
N GLN A 496 -35.30 -24.25 4.26
CA GLN A 496 -35.53 -25.68 3.94
C GLN A 496 -34.40 -26.59 4.45
N GLU A 497 -33.14 -26.16 4.32
CA GLU A 497 -31.97 -26.96 4.68
C GLU A 497 -31.68 -26.97 6.19
N LYS A 498 -32.12 -25.94 6.92
CA LYS A 498 -31.84 -25.77 8.34
C LYS A 498 -33.12 -25.48 9.13
N SER A 499 -33.51 -26.42 9.98
CA SER A 499 -34.46 -26.19 11.08
C SER A 499 -33.79 -25.44 12.24
N ASP A 500 -33.15 -24.30 11.96
CA ASP A 500 -32.50 -23.48 13.01
C ASP A 500 -33.57 -22.66 13.75
N GLU A 501 -33.46 -22.58 15.09
CA GLU A 501 -34.32 -21.79 16.02
C GLU A 501 -34.37 -20.26 15.72
N LEU A 502 -33.65 -19.80 14.70
CA LEU A 502 -33.57 -18.41 14.25
C LEU A 502 -34.82 -17.93 13.49
N TYR A 503 -35.60 -18.85 12.92
CA TYR A 503 -36.71 -18.53 12.04
C TYR A 503 -38.01 -19.05 12.65
N GLU A 504 -38.88 -18.14 13.09
CA GLU A 504 -40.19 -18.52 13.64
C GLU A 504 -41.07 -19.19 12.57
N ASP A 505 -41.89 -20.15 13.01
CA ASP A 505 -42.94 -20.80 12.21
C ASP A 505 -43.91 -19.73 11.69
N GLY A 506 -43.75 -19.32 10.43
CA GLY A 506 -44.58 -18.30 9.78
C GLY A 506 -43.90 -17.56 8.63
N ILE A 507 -42.56 -17.52 8.59
CA ILE A 507 -41.83 -16.92 7.44
C ILE A 507 -42.09 -17.70 6.14
N MET A 508 -42.25 -19.03 6.26
CA MET A 508 -42.56 -19.92 5.14
C MET A 508 -43.93 -19.65 4.51
N GLU A 509 -44.91 -19.22 5.29
CA GLU A 509 -46.28 -18.95 4.84
C GLU A 509 -46.40 -17.68 3.99
N LEU A 510 -45.38 -16.81 4.03
CA LEU A 510 -45.33 -15.57 3.24
C LEU A 510 -44.87 -15.81 1.80
N PHE A 511 -44.32 -16.98 1.50
CA PHE A 511 -43.94 -17.36 0.14
C PHE A 511 -45.20 -17.78 -0.65
N PRO A 512 -45.31 -17.44 -1.94
CA PRO A 512 -46.41 -17.87 -2.78
C PRO A 512 -46.57 -19.41 -2.80
N GLU A 513 -47.80 -19.90 -2.89
CA GLU A 513 -48.07 -21.34 -3.02
C GLU A 513 -47.37 -21.91 -4.26
N GLY A 514 -46.53 -22.93 -4.08
CA GLY A 514 -45.74 -23.53 -5.16
C GLY A 514 -44.37 -22.86 -5.42
N TYR A 515 -43.89 -21.99 -4.52
CA TYR A 515 -42.55 -21.41 -4.60
C TYR A 515 -41.47 -22.50 -4.66
N SER A 516 -40.79 -22.61 -5.81
CA SER A 516 -39.76 -23.63 -6.04
C SER A 516 -38.40 -22.98 -6.27
N THR A 517 -37.36 -23.56 -5.68
CA THR A 517 -35.96 -23.12 -5.82
C THR A 517 -35.33 -23.51 -7.17
N GLY A 518 -36.06 -24.25 -8.02
CA GLY A 518 -35.56 -24.77 -9.30
C GLY A 518 -35.36 -23.74 -10.41
N ALA A 519 -36.04 -22.60 -10.34
CA ALA A 519 -35.85 -21.47 -11.26
C ALA A 519 -35.98 -20.17 -10.47
N PHE A 520 -34.89 -19.42 -10.32
CA PHE A 520 -34.93 -18.08 -9.74
C PHE A 520 -35.83 -17.21 -10.61
N SER A 521 -36.97 -16.76 -10.07
CA SER A 521 -37.87 -15.82 -10.75
C SER A 521 -37.24 -14.43 -10.71
N THR A 522 -37.03 -13.83 -11.88
CA THR A 522 -36.47 -12.47 -11.99
C THR A 522 -37.35 -11.44 -11.29
N ALA A 523 -38.67 -11.66 -11.22
CA ALA A 523 -39.64 -10.76 -10.61
C ALA A 523 -39.56 -10.70 -9.07
N ASP A 524 -38.85 -11.63 -8.43
CA ASP A 524 -38.83 -11.74 -6.96
C ASP A 524 -37.79 -10.82 -6.30
N SER A 525 -36.81 -10.32 -7.06
CA SER A 525 -35.71 -9.49 -6.55
C SER A 525 -35.50 -8.24 -7.40
N GLY A 526 -35.55 -7.07 -6.76
CA GLY A 526 -35.36 -5.79 -7.43
C GLY A 526 -33.98 -5.66 -8.07
N LYS A 527 -32.94 -6.17 -7.40
CA LYS A 527 -31.59 -6.23 -7.96
C LYS A 527 -31.49 -7.11 -9.21
N LEU A 528 -32.20 -8.24 -9.22
CA LEU A 528 -32.18 -9.17 -10.36
C LEU A 528 -32.94 -8.60 -11.55
N LEU A 529 -34.00 -7.82 -11.33
CA LEU A 529 -34.68 -7.05 -12.39
C LEU A 529 -33.70 -6.06 -13.04
N VAL A 530 -33.05 -5.22 -12.25
CA VAL A 530 -32.04 -4.26 -12.74
C VAL A 530 -30.92 -4.98 -13.50
N LEU A 531 -30.41 -6.09 -12.96
CA LEU A 531 -29.38 -6.89 -13.62
C LEU A 531 -29.85 -7.45 -14.97
N THR A 532 -31.07 -7.96 -15.03
CA THR A 532 -31.60 -8.61 -16.25
C THR A 532 -31.81 -7.58 -17.37
N ASP A 533 -32.37 -6.41 -17.04
CA ASP A 533 -32.59 -5.33 -18.00
C ASP A 533 -31.25 -4.75 -18.48
N LEU A 534 -30.29 -4.56 -17.56
CA LEU A 534 -28.95 -4.10 -17.89
C LEU A 534 -28.22 -5.09 -18.82
N LEU A 535 -28.25 -6.39 -18.50
CA LEU A 535 -27.62 -7.43 -19.31
C LEU A 535 -28.24 -7.53 -20.70
N SER A 536 -29.56 -7.39 -20.79
CA SER A 536 -30.29 -7.40 -22.07
C SER A 536 -29.91 -6.21 -22.93
N ALA A 537 -29.80 -5.01 -22.34
CA ALA A 537 -29.34 -3.81 -23.03
C ALA A 537 -27.90 -3.96 -23.55
N ILE A 538 -26.98 -4.45 -22.72
CA ILE A 538 -25.57 -4.67 -23.11
C ILE A 538 -25.47 -5.75 -24.20
N GLN A 539 -26.26 -6.82 -24.12
CA GLN A 539 -26.24 -7.89 -25.11
C GLN A 539 -26.72 -7.40 -26.47
N ASN A 540 -27.79 -6.62 -26.52
CA ASN A 540 -28.34 -6.09 -27.77
C ASN A 540 -27.33 -5.21 -28.53
N GLU A 541 -26.37 -4.59 -27.85
CA GLU A 541 -25.27 -3.86 -28.50
C GLU A 541 -24.16 -4.80 -29.01
N VAL A 542 -23.90 -5.90 -28.33
CA VAL A 542 -22.72 -6.75 -28.56
C VAL A 542 -23.01 -7.96 -29.47
N CYS A 543 -24.18 -8.57 -29.42
CA CYS A 543 -24.50 -9.78 -30.19
C CYS A 543 -26.00 -10.09 -30.30
N ASP A 544 -26.47 -10.40 -31.51
CA ASP A 544 -27.88 -10.75 -31.83
C ASP A 544 -28.30 -12.19 -31.43
N HIS A 545 -27.42 -12.98 -30.80
CA HIS A 545 -27.69 -14.39 -30.52
C HIS A 545 -28.37 -14.66 -29.17
N ILE A 546 -29.32 -15.59 -29.18
CA ILE A 546 -30.15 -15.99 -28.03
C ILE A 546 -29.32 -16.82 -27.03
N GLY A 547 -29.00 -16.25 -25.87
CA GLY A 547 -28.47 -16.93 -24.69
C GLY A 547 -27.07 -16.49 -24.21
N TYR A 548 -26.94 -16.26 -22.89
CA TYR A 548 -25.67 -15.87 -22.27
C TYR A 548 -24.74 -17.07 -22.06
N LYS A 549 -23.60 -17.09 -22.78
CA LYS A 549 -22.50 -18.00 -22.43
C LYS A 549 -21.71 -17.42 -21.27
N TRP A 550 -21.42 -18.22 -20.26
CA TRP A 550 -20.76 -17.77 -19.04
C TRP A 550 -19.68 -18.73 -18.55
N CYS A 551 -18.75 -18.19 -17.79
CA CYS A 551 -17.73 -18.94 -17.06
C CYS A 551 -17.75 -18.53 -15.59
N ARG A 552 -17.28 -19.41 -14.69
CA ARG A 552 -17.29 -19.16 -13.24
C ARG A 552 -15.91 -19.39 -12.66
N LEU A 553 -15.50 -18.46 -11.78
CA LEU A 553 -14.25 -18.50 -11.05
C LEU A 553 -14.53 -18.19 -9.58
N ASP A 554 -14.35 -19.19 -8.73
CA ASP A 554 -14.59 -19.11 -7.29
C ASP A 554 -13.48 -19.81 -6.47
N GLY A 555 -13.68 -19.90 -5.15
CA GLY A 555 -12.74 -20.54 -4.24
C GLY A 555 -12.59 -22.05 -4.45
N GLN A 556 -13.58 -22.71 -5.06
CA GLN A 556 -13.57 -24.15 -5.34
C GLN A 556 -12.89 -24.49 -6.66
N THR A 557 -12.71 -23.49 -7.53
CA THR A 557 -12.02 -23.64 -8.82
C THR A 557 -10.54 -24.01 -8.61
N PRO A 558 -10.05 -25.15 -9.14
CA PRO A 558 -8.66 -25.57 -9.00
C PRO A 558 -7.67 -24.54 -9.56
N VAL A 559 -6.56 -24.30 -8.85
CA VAL A 559 -5.55 -23.27 -9.21
C VAL A 559 -5.03 -23.44 -10.64
N ALA A 560 -4.84 -24.68 -11.09
CA ALA A 560 -4.36 -24.99 -12.45
C ALA A 560 -5.33 -24.57 -13.56
N GLN A 561 -6.63 -24.50 -13.27
CA GLN A 561 -7.67 -24.13 -14.25
C GLN A 561 -7.95 -22.62 -14.27
N ARG A 562 -7.67 -21.90 -13.17
CA ARG A 562 -7.97 -20.46 -13.04
C ARG A 562 -7.37 -19.64 -14.17
N GLN A 563 -6.08 -19.84 -14.46
CA GLN A 563 -5.40 -19.09 -15.53
C GLN A 563 -6.02 -19.37 -16.90
N ARG A 564 -6.39 -20.62 -17.19
CA ARG A 564 -7.02 -20.99 -18.47
C ARG A 564 -8.37 -20.30 -18.66
N ILE A 565 -9.18 -20.19 -17.61
CA ILE A 565 -10.47 -19.49 -17.64
C ILE A 565 -10.24 -18.00 -17.92
N VAL A 566 -9.27 -17.39 -17.22
CA VAL A 566 -8.92 -15.97 -17.40
C VAL A 566 -8.42 -15.69 -18.82
N ASP A 567 -7.49 -16.50 -19.33
CA ASP A 567 -6.95 -16.36 -20.69
C ASP A 567 -8.05 -16.56 -21.74
N SER A 568 -8.92 -17.55 -21.53
CA SER A 568 -10.06 -17.79 -22.40
C SER A 568 -11.07 -16.63 -22.37
N PHE A 569 -11.28 -15.96 -21.25
CA PHE A 569 -12.19 -14.83 -21.14
C PHE A 569 -11.60 -13.54 -21.74
N ASN A 570 -10.30 -13.32 -21.58
CA ASN A 570 -9.61 -12.15 -22.15
C ASN A 570 -9.38 -12.24 -23.67
N SER A 571 -9.51 -13.43 -24.26
CA SER A 571 -9.34 -13.62 -25.69
C SER A 571 -10.45 -12.91 -26.49
N PRO A 572 -10.13 -12.10 -27.51
CA PRO A 572 -11.13 -11.47 -28.37
C PRO A 572 -12.03 -12.47 -29.11
N HIS A 573 -11.58 -13.73 -29.24
CA HIS A 573 -12.31 -14.82 -29.89
C HIS A 573 -13.14 -15.66 -28.91
N SER A 574 -13.21 -15.26 -27.64
CA SER A 574 -14.01 -15.95 -26.65
C SER A 574 -15.49 -15.86 -26.99
N SER A 575 -16.20 -16.97 -26.85
CA SER A 575 -17.67 -16.94 -26.90
C SER A 575 -18.32 -16.61 -25.56
N ASN A 576 -17.53 -16.43 -24.49
CA ASN A 576 -18.05 -16.19 -23.14
C ASN A 576 -18.41 -14.71 -22.98
N PHE A 577 -19.68 -14.43 -22.68
CA PHE A 577 -20.19 -13.09 -22.41
C PHE A 577 -20.04 -12.71 -20.93
N LEU A 578 -20.31 -13.66 -20.01
CA LEU A 578 -20.25 -13.42 -18.57
C LEU A 578 -19.10 -14.18 -17.89
N LEU A 579 -18.48 -13.54 -16.90
CA LEU A 579 -17.59 -14.18 -15.94
C LEU A 579 -18.13 -13.96 -14.53
N LEU A 580 -18.61 -15.03 -13.91
CA LEU A 580 -19.07 -15.02 -12.52
C LEU A 580 -17.86 -15.16 -11.60
N LEU A 581 -17.60 -14.13 -10.81
CA LEU A 581 -16.45 -14.04 -9.93
C LEU A 581 -16.91 -13.86 -8.49
N SER A 582 -16.36 -14.62 -7.55
CA SER A 582 -16.55 -14.29 -6.13
C SER A 582 -15.61 -13.15 -5.72
N SER A 583 -16.07 -12.21 -4.90
CA SER A 583 -15.28 -11.03 -4.49
C SER A 583 -13.92 -11.42 -3.88
N LYS A 584 -13.88 -12.52 -3.13
CA LYS A 584 -12.63 -13.07 -2.56
C LYS A 584 -11.72 -13.74 -3.60
N ALA A 585 -12.27 -14.41 -4.61
CA ALA A 585 -11.48 -14.96 -5.71
C ALA A 585 -11.00 -13.88 -6.69
N GLY A 586 -11.67 -12.73 -6.73
CA GLY A 586 -11.23 -11.52 -7.44
C GLY A 586 -10.02 -10.80 -6.83
N GLY A 587 -9.79 -10.97 -5.53
CA GLY A 587 -8.67 -10.34 -4.82
C GLY A 587 -7.28 -10.87 -5.24
N VAL A 588 -7.21 -12.00 -5.96
CA VAL A 588 -5.98 -12.80 -6.13
C VAL A 588 -5.10 -12.38 -7.31
N GLY A 589 -4.98 -11.08 -7.62
CA GLY A 589 -3.99 -10.64 -8.61
C GLY A 589 -4.38 -10.81 -10.09
N LEU A 590 -5.61 -11.23 -10.40
CA LEU A 590 -6.03 -11.57 -11.77
C LEU A 590 -6.07 -10.35 -12.72
N ASN A 591 -5.92 -10.59 -14.02
CA ASN A 591 -6.04 -9.57 -15.06
C ASN A 591 -7.29 -9.86 -15.91
N LEU A 592 -8.32 -9.01 -15.87
CA LEU A 592 -9.63 -9.23 -16.50
C LEU A 592 -9.98 -8.12 -17.51
N ILE A 593 -8.98 -7.68 -18.28
CA ILE A 593 -9.11 -6.59 -19.28
C ILE A 593 -10.05 -6.93 -20.45
N GLY A 594 -10.47 -8.19 -20.61
CA GLY A 594 -11.50 -8.56 -21.59
C GLY A 594 -12.89 -8.00 -21.25
N ALA A 595 -13.17 -7.74 -19.96
CA ALA A 595 -14.43 -7.14 -19.53
C ALA A 595 -14.42 -5.62 -19.73
N SER A 596 -15.57 -5.05 -20.07
CA SER A 596 -15.83 -3.60 -20.10
C SER A 596 -16.84 -3.17 -19.04
N HIS A 597 -17.71 -4.07 -18.59
CA HIS A 597 -18.73 -3.81 -17.58
C HIS A 597 -18.47 -4.70 -16.36
N LEU A 598 -18.48 -4.10 -15.17
CA LEU A 598 -18.32 -4.78 -13.88
C LEU A 598 -19.54 -4.51 -13.02
N VAL A 599 -20.23 -5.56 -12.58
CA VAL A 599 -21.37 -5.46 -11.67
C VAL A 599 -20.99 -6.01 -10.29
N LEU A 600 -20.95 -5.14 -9.30
CA LEU A 600 -20.85 -5.48 -7.88
C LEU A 600 -22.27 -5.71 -7.35
N TYR A 601 -22.70 -6.97 -7.41
CA TYR A 601 -24.06 -7.37 -7.03
C TYR A 601 -24.31 -7.32 -5.51
N ASP A 602 -23.28 -7.65 -4.73
CA ASP A 602 -23.30 -7.65 -3.26
C ASP A 602 -22.10 -6.84 -2.75
N ILE A 603 -22.26 -6.20 -1.59
CA ILE A 603 -21.29 -5.31 -0.95
C ILE A 603 -20.55 -6.01 0.20
N ASP A 604 -19.23 -5.87 0.25
CA ASP A 604 -18.42 -6.36 1.38
C ASP A 604 -18.42 -5.34 2.55
N TRP A 605 -18.11 -5.78 3.76
CA TRP A 605 -17.88 -4.86 4.88
C TRP A 605 -16.57 -4.08 4.72
N ASN A 606 -15.60 -4.65 4.01
CA ASN A 606 -14.31 -4.05 3.73
C ASN A 606 -14.29 -3.43 2.33
N PRO A 607 -14.26 -2.09 2.20
CA PRO A 607 -14.24 -1.43 0.89
C PRO A 607 -13.01 -1.77 0.05
N ALA A 608 -11.91 -2.21 0.69
CA ALA A 608 -10.70 -2.61 -0.03
C ALA A 608 -10.94 -3.82 -0.95
N ASN A 609 -11.87 -4.72 -0.61
CA ASN A 609 -12.19 -5.88 -1.45
C ASN A 609 -12.85 -5.42 -2.76
N ASP A 610 -13.76 -4.45 -2.69
CA ASP A 610 -14.47 -3.91 -3.86
C ASP A 610 -13.51 -3.13 -4.77
N ILE A 611 -12.66 -2.28 -4.19
CA ILE A 611 -11.60 -1.57 -4.93
C ILE A 611 -10.65 -2.55 -5.62
N GLN A 612 -10.26 -3.62 -4.92
CA GLN A 612 -9.38 -4.64 -5.51
C GLN A 612 -10.04 -5.38 -6.67
N ALA A 613 -11.35 -5.63 -6.62
CA ALA A 613 -12.09 -6.24 -7.72
C ALA A 613 -12.18 -5.30 -8.93
N MET A 614 -12.48 -4.02 -8.71
CA MET A 614 -12.49 -2.99 -9.77
C MET A 614 -11.13 -2.87 -10.47
N ALA A 615 -10.04 -2.89 -9.71
CA ALA A 615 -8.66 -2.82 -10.22
C ALA A 615 -8.20 -4.05 -11.04
N ARG A 616 -9.07 -5.06 -11.22
CA ARG A 616 -8.84 -6.20 -12.13
C ARG A 616 -9.32 -5.93 -13.55
N VAL A 617 -10.36 -5.10 -13.69
CA VAL A 617 -10.98 -4.76 -14.99
C VAL A 617 -10.43 -3.43 -15.49
N TRP A 618 -10.41 -2.41 -14.64
CA TRP A 618 -9.83 -1.10 -14.95
C TRP A 618 -8.34 -1.11 -14.64
N ARG A 619 -7.56 -1.55 -15.63
CA ARG A 619 -6.10 -1.73 -15.54
C ARG A 619 -5.43 -1.54 -16.89
N ASP A 620 -4.11 -1.36 -16.89
CA ASP A 620 -3.30 -1.28 -18.11
C ASP A 620 -3.56 -2.48 -19.03
N GLY A 621 -3.82 -2.18 -20.31
CA GLY A 621 -4.32 -3.13 -21.31
C GLY A 621 -5.80 -3.00 -21.63
N GLN A 622 -6.59 -2.32 -20.78
CA GLN A 622 -7.96 -1.96 -21.09
C GLN A 622 -8.01 -0.92 -22.22
N LYS A 623 -8.88 -1.15 -23.20
CA LYS A 623 -9.06 -0.28 -24.37
C LYS A 623 -10.42 0.37 -24.44
N LYS A 624 -11.43 -0.20 -23.76
CA LYS A 624 -12.81 0.29 -23.75
C LYS A 624 -13.09 1.09 -22.47
N THR A 625 -14.04 2.01 -22.53
CA THR A 625 -14.59 2.67 -21.33
C THR A 625 -15.12 1.60 -20.38
N VAL A 626 -14.76 1.72 -19.11
CA VAL A 626 -15.17 0.75 -18.08
C VAL A 626 -16.36 1.28 -17.30
N HIS A 627 -17.47 0.56 -17.35
CA HIS A 627 -18.66 0.86 -16.56
C HIS A 627 -18.67 -0.03 -15.33
N THR A 628 -18.73 0.56 -14.14
CA THR A 628 -18.84 -0.17 -12.87
C THR A 628 -20.17 0.15 -12.23
N TYR A 629 -20.98 -0.88 -11.94
CA TYR A 629 -22.27 -0.75 -11.28
C TYR A 629 -22.23 -1.42 -9.92
N ARG A 630 -22.60 -0.68 -8.87
CA ARG A 630 -22.74 -1.19 -7.51
C ARG A 630 -24.21 -1.20 -7.12
N PHE A 631 -24.77 -2.39 -6.89
CA PHE A 631 -26.18 -2.55 -6.58
C PHE A 631 -26.41 -2.61 -5.07
N LEU A 632 -27.31 -1.75 -4.59
CA LEU A 632 -27.72 -1.66 -3.20
C LEU A 632 -29.24 -1.74 -3.13
N THR A 633 -29.81 -2.46 -2.17
CA THR A 633 -31.25 -2.39 -1.92
C THR A 633 -31.59 -1.16 -1.08
N THR A 634 -32.49 -0.31 -1.56
CA THR A 634 -32.89 0.95 -0.91
C THR A 634 -33.45 0.74 0.49
N GLY A 635 -33.06 1.60 1.44
CA GLY A 635 -33.58 1.61 2.81
C GLY A 635 -33.18 0.40 3.66
N SER A 636 -32.33 -0.49 3.12
CA SER A 636 -31.95 -1.77 3.73
C SER A 636 -30.60 -1.73 4.45
N ILE A 637 -30.24 -2.85 5.08
CA ILE A 637 -28.93 -3.05 5.71
C ILE A 637 -27.75 -2.78 4.75
N GLU A 638 -27.90 -3.03 3.45
CA GLU A 638 -26.81 -2.81 2.49
C GLU A 638 -26.46 -1.34 2.32
N GLU A 639 -27.47 -0.46 2.37
CA GLU A 639 -27.27 0.98 2.32
C GLU A 639 -26.51 1.48 3.56
N LYS A 640 -26.80 0.92 4.73
CA LYS A 640 -26.05 1.19 5.97
C LYS A 640 -24.60 0.69 5.90
N ILE A 641 -24.37 -0.48 5.30
CA ILE A 641 -23.02 -1.00 5.08
C ILE A 641 -22.24 -0.07 4.15
N TYR A 642 -22.88 0.40 3.07
CA TYR A 642 -22.28 1.34 2.13
C TYR A 642 -21.91 2.68 2.78
N GLN A 643 -22.79 3.26 3.58
CA GLN A 643 -22.51 4.48 4.33
C GLN A 643 -21.24 4.34 5.19
N ARG A 644 -21.09 3.20 5.88
CA ARG A 644 -19.90 2.91 6.68
C ARG A 644 -18.65 2.69 5.83
N GLN A 645 -18.76 2.07 4.66
CA GLN A 645 -17.64 1.94 3.73
C GLN A 645 -17.12 3.33 3.34
N VAL A 646 -18.02 4.24 2.95
CA VAL A 646 -17.66 5.61 2.53
C VAL A 646 -17.05 6.38 3.70
N SER A 647 -17.63 6.32 4.91
CA SER A 647 -17.03 6.94 6.09
C SER A 647 -15.62 6.41 6.36
N LYS A 648 -15.39 5.09 6.23
CA LYS A 648 -14.06 4.50 6.39
C LYS A 648 -13.07 4.91 5.30
N GLN A 649 -13.53 5.08 4.05
CA GLN A 649 -12.70 5.55 2.95
C GLN A 649 -12.33 7.03 3.13
N GLY A 650 -13.27 7.88 3.53
CA GLY A 650 -12.99 9.29 3.86
C GLY A 650 -12.03 9.44 5.05
N LEU A 651 -12.16 8.59 6.07
CA LEU A 651 -11.24 8.53 7.22
C LEU A 651 -9.89 7.88 6.90
N SER A 652 -9.79 7.07 5.84
CA SER A 652 -8.52 6.51 5.37
C SER A 652 -7.59 7.59 4.80
N GLY A 653 -8.14 8.69 4.27
CA GLY A 653 -7.36 9.89 3.93
C GLY A 653 -6.85 10.64 5.17
N THR A 654 -7.59 10.55 6.27
CA THR A 654 -7.31 11.20 7.56
C THR A 654 -6.98 10.17 8.62
N VAL A 655 -5.83 9.49 8.47
CA VAL A 655 -5.13 8.62 9.43
C VAL A 655 -5.79 8.39 10.80
N VAL A 656 -6.90 7.65 10.87
CA VAL A 656 -7.46 7.17 12.14
C VAL A 656 -8.03 5.76 11.97
N ASP A 657 -7.19 4.76 12.18
CA ASP A 657 -7.60 3.46 12.72
C ASP A 657 -6.35 2.75 13.28
N LEU A 658 -5.75 3.36 14.30
CA LEU A 658 -4.56 2.87 15.00
C LEU A 658 -4.85 2.32 16.40
N SER A 659 -6.12 2.24 16.80
CA SER A 659 -6.52 1.79 18.14
C SER A 659 -7.40 0.54 18.18
N LYS A 660 -7.67 -0.12 17.04
CA LYS A 660 -8.52 -1.33 17.03
C LYS A 660 -7.92 -2.44 16.16
N LYS A 661 -6.81 -3.03 16.59
CA LYS A 661 -6.51 -4.43 16.22
C LYS A 661 -6.93 -5.35 17.36
N ALA A 662 -7.80 -6.29 17.02
CA ALA A 662 -8.02 -7.57 17.68
C ALA A 662 -8.80 -7.61 19.01
N GLU A 663 -9.60 -6.61 19.32
CA GLU A 663 -10.80 -6.85 20.15
C GLU A 663 -12.02 -6.89 19.24
N HIS A 664 -12.96 -7.76 19.58
CA HIS A 664 -14.10 -8.17 18.76
C HIS A 664 -14.77 -7.05 17.96
N ILE A 665 -15.42 -7.42 16.86
CA ILE A 665 -16.45 -6.65 16.14
C ILE A 665 -17.56 -6.27 17.14
N SER A 666 -17.30 -5.33 18.04
CA SER A 666 -18.26 -4.81 19.00
C SER A 666 -18.83 -3.56 18.36
N PHE A 667 -19.89 -3.78 17.59
CA PHE A 667 -20.81 -2.69 17.27
C PHE A 667 -21.34 -2.12 18.59
N SER A 668 -21.39 -0.79 18.71
CA SER A 668 -22.11 -0.17 19.82
C SER A 668 -23.61 -0.53 19.73
N ALA A 669 -24.34 -0.48 20.84
CA ALA A 669 -25.77 -0.76 20.83
C ALA A 669 -26.57 0.24 19.95
N GLU A 670 -26.04 1.45 19.77
CA GLU A 670 -26.58 2.46 18.84
C GLU A 670 -26.29 2.08 17.38
N GLU A 671 -25.06 1.64 17.10
CA GLU A 671 -24.68 1.17 15.76
C GLU A 671 -25.46 -0.07 15.32
N LEU A 672 -25.77 -1.00 16.24
CA LEU A 672 -26.61 -2.16 15.93
C LEU A 672 -28.06 -1.74 15.64
N ARG A 673 -28.60 -0.79 16.41
CA ARG A 673 -29.96 -0.26 16.19
C ARG A 673 -30.07 0.42 14.83
N ASP A 674 -29.07 1.21 14.45
CA ASP A 674 -29.00 1.82 13.13
C ASP A 674 -28.89 0.77 12.01
N LEU A 675 -28.08 -0.27 12.20
CA LEU A 675 -27.85 -1.30 11.18
C LEU A 675 -29.10 -2.14 10.85
N PHE A 676 -29.94 -2.40 11.85
CA PHE A 676 -31.18 -3.18 11.69
C PHE A 676 -32.42 -2.29 11.46
N SER A 677 -32.25 -0.99 11.29
CA SER A 677 -33.34 -0.10 10.86
C SER A 677 -33.70 -0.35 9.40
N PHE A 678 -34.97 -0.16 9.06
CA PHE A 678 -35.48 -0.28 7.69
C PHE A 678 -36.47 0.83 7.40
N ASP A 679 -36.26 1.53 6.30
CA ASP A 679 -37.15 2.58 5.82
C ASP A 679 -37.69 2.23 4.43
N PRO A 680 -38.96 1.78 4.33
CA PRO A 680 -39.54 1.36 3.05
C PRO A 680 -39.93 2.52 2.13
N ASN A 681 -40.07 3.74 2.66
CA ASN A 681 -40.62 4.88 1.91
C ASN A 681 -39.54 5.87 1.44
N THR A 682 -38.31 5.70 1.89
CA THR A 682 -37.19 6.54 1.49
C THR A 682 -36.72 6.21 0.07
N THR A 683 -36.44 7.26 -0.73
CA THR A 683 -35.84 7.14 -2.07
C THR A 683 -34.35 6.80 -2.02
N CYS A 684 -33.61 7.42 -1.08
CA CYS A 684 -32.23 7.09 -0.72
C CYS A 684 -31.89 7.65 0.66
N LEU A 685 -31.58 6.78 1.63
CA LEU A 685 -31.25 7.20 3.00
C LEU A 685 -29.89 7.90 3.05
N THR A 686 -28.97 7.47 2.20
CA THR A 686 -27.63 8.02 2.07
C THR A 686 -27.69 9.47 1.60
N HIS A 687 -28.55 9.79 0.63
CA HIS A 687 -28.78 11.17 0.20
C HIS A 687 -29.39 12.02 1.33
N ASN A 688 -30.38 11.49 2.04
CA ASN A 688 -31.01 12.19 3.15
C ASN A 688 -30.02 12.52 4.29
N LEU A 689 -29.08 11.62 4.58
CA LEU A 689 -28.03 11.84 5.58
C LEU A 689 -26.99 12.89 5.16
N LEU A 690 -26.81 13.10 3.85
CA LEU A 690 -25.93 14.16 3.34
C LEU A 690 -26.55 15.55 3.50
N ASP A 691 -27.85 15.67 3.81
CA ASP A 691 -28.60 16.93 3.85
C ASP A 691 -28.35 17.77 2.58
N CYS A 692 -28.30 17.09 1.44
CA CYS A 692 -27.98 17.70 0.17
C CYS A 692 -29.21 18.41 -0.40
N GLN A 693 -29.04 19.66 -0.84
CA GLN A 693 -30.11 20.48 -1.42
C GLN A 693 -30.29 20.27 -2.94
N CYS A 694 -29.70 19.22 -3.52
CA CYS A 694 -29.82 18.98 -4.96
C CYS A 694 -31.22 18.47 -5.34
N THR A 695 -31.62 18.74 -6.59
CA THR A 695 -32.89 18.28 -7.18
C THR A 695 -32.82 16.85 -7.72
N GLY A 696 -31.65 16.22 -7.68
CA GLY A 696 -31.45 14.86 -8.21
C GLY A 696 -31.53 14.80 -9.74
N ASP A 697 -31.17 15.88 -10.44
CA ASP A 697 -31.25 16.04 -11.90
C ASP A 697 -29.93 15.69 -12.64
N GLY A 698 -28.94 15.15 -11.93
CA GLY A 698 -27.62 14.84 -12.47
C GLY A 698 -26.58 15.95 -12.31
N ASN A 699 -26.91 17.09 -11.69
CA ASN A 699 -25.92 18.15 -11.40
C ASN A 699 -25.09 17.82 -10.15
N THR A 700 -23.79 18.18 -10.16
CA THR A 700 -22.89 17.99 -9.00
C THR A 700 -23.19 19.00 -7.89
N PRO A 701 -23.47 18.57 -6.65
CA PRO A 701 -23.58 19.47 -5.50
C PRO A 701 -22.27 20.22 -5.20
N VAL A 702 -22.36 21.45 -4.68
CA VAL A 702 -21.20 22.25 -4.27
C VAL A 702 -20.93 21.99 -2.77
N SER A 703 -20.21 20.91 -2.42
CA SER A 703 -19.83 20.66 -1.02
C SER A 703 -18.65 19.68 -0.86
N MET A 704 -17.97 19.73 0.30
CA MET A 704 -16.65 19.12 0.58
C MET A 704 -16.63 17.61 0.87
N SER A 705 -17.75 16.86 0.82
CA SER A 705 -17.72 15.40 1.04
C SER A 705 -17.62 14.62 -0.29
N GLU A 706 -16.96 13.46 -0.31
CA GLU A 706 -16.72 12.69 -1.55
C GLU A 706 -18.01 12.36 -2.32
N LEU A 707 -19.09 11.96 -1.62
CA LEU A 707 -20.40 11.70 -2.23
C LEU A 707 -21.12 12.97 -2.70
N MET A 708 -20.77 14.14 -2.14
CA MET A 708 -21.32 15.42 -2.59
C MET A 708 -20.66 15.95 -3.87
N HIS A 709 -19.56 15.37 -4.33
CA HIS A 709 -18.96 15.70 -5.63
C HIS A 709 -19.48 14.81 -6.77
N TRP A 710 -20.29 13.79 -6.44
CA TRP A 710 -20.86 12.87 -7.42
C TRP A 710 -22.12 13.48 -8.01
N ARG A 711 -22.49 13.06 -9.22
CA ARG A 711 -23.78 13.43 -9.81
C ARG A 711 -24.88 12.61 -9.18
N HIS A 712 -25.98 13.27 -8.88
CA HIS A 712 -27.09 12.76 -8.08
C HIS A 712 -28.31 12.60 -8.99
N PHE A 713 -28.83 11.38 -9.13
CA PHE A 713 -29.96 11.08 -10.00
C PHE A 713 -31.10 10.47 -9.20
N SER A 714 -32.25 11.14 -9.17
CA SER A 714 -33.50 10.58 -8.65
C SER A 714 -34.02 9.47 -9.59
N GLY A 715 -34.81 8.53 -9.07
CA GLY A 715 -35.55 7.57 -9.90
C GLY A 715 -36.60 8.20 -10.82
N ASP A 716 -36.96 9.47 -10.59
CA ASP A 716 -37.95 10.22 -11.38
C ASP A 716 -37.35 10.97 -12.58
N VAL A 717 -36.04 10.83 -12.83
CA VAL A 717 -35.36 11.52 -13.94
C VAL A 717 -35.79 10.94 -15.29
N GLU A 718 -35.98 11.81 -16.29
CA GLU A 718 -36.45 11.41 -17.63
C GLU A 718 -35.49 10.44 -18.35
N SER A 719 -34.18 10.60 -18.15
CA SER A 719 -33.13 9.73 -18.70
C SER A 719 -31.85 9.74 -17.88
N TYR A 720 -31.23 8.58 -17.69
CA TYR A 720 -29.84 8.49 -17.22
C TYR A 720 -28.84 8.76 -18.37
N ASP A 721 -27.68 9.33 -18.04
CA ASP A 721 -26.57 9.52 -18.99
C ASP A 721 -26.07 8.18 -19.58
N ASP A 722 -26.22 7.09 -18.81
CA ASP A 722 -25.87 5.74 -19.24
C ASP A 722 -27.08 5.05 -19.91
N ILE A 723 -26.94 4.79 -21.21
CA ILE A 723 -27.97 4.19 -22.07
C ILE A 723 -28.39 2.82 -21.53
N TYR A 724 -27.46 2.03 -20.99
CA TYR A 724 -27.73 0.69 -20.48
C TYR A 724 -28.56 0.77 -19.19
N LEU A 725 -28.21 1.68 -18.28
CA LEU A 725 -28.93 1.85 -17.02
C LEU A 725 -30.34 2.42 -17.25
N ASN A 726 -30.53 3.22 -18.30
CA ASN A 726 -31.84 3.79 -18.64
C ASN A 726 -32.91 2.72 -18.94
N HIS A 727 -32.52 1.54 -19.43
CA HIS A 727 -33.45 0.42 -19.62
C HIS A 727 -34.01 -0.14 -18.30
N ALA A 728 -33.26 -0.03 -17.20
CA ALA A 728 -33.65 -0.51 -15.87
C ALA A 728 -34.27 0.57 -14.97
N ARG A 729 -34.51 1.79 -15.49
CA ARG A 729 -34.89 2.98 -14.69
C ARG A 729 -36.08 2.76 -13.77
N ASN A 730 -37.08 1.99 -14.21
CA ASN A 730 -38.33 1.77 -13.46
C ASN A 730 -38.10 0.98 -12.16
N HIS A 731 -36.93 0.35 -12.02
CA HIS A 731 -36.55 -0.46 -10.86
C HIS A 731 -35.51 0.23 -9.97
N ILE A 732 -35.13 1.48 -10.30
CA ILE A 732 -34.12 2.26 -9.59
C ILE A 732 -34.83 3.38 -8.81
N THR A 733 -34.52 3.51 -7.51
CA THR A 733 -35.05 4.62 -6.70
C THR A 733 -34.13 5.83 -6.72
N TYR A 734 -32.83 5.60 -6.84
CA TYR A 734 -31.81 6.63 -6.84
C TYR A 734 -30.51 6.09 -7.44
N ALA A 735 -29.66 6.95 -7.99
CA ALA A 735 -28.32 6.60 -8.39
C ALA A 735 -27.33 7.73 -8.14
N PHE A 736 -26.11 7.38 -7.73
CA PHE A 736 -24.96 8.29 -7.74
C PHE A 736 -24.01 7.91 -8.87
N GLN A 737 -23.46 8.89 -9.57
CA GLN A 737 -22.47 8.68 -10.61
C GLN A 737 -21.18 9.44 -10.30
N SER A 738 -20.05 8.74 -10.45
CA SER A 738 -18.73 9.34 -10.47
C SER A 738 -18.02 8.99 -11.77
N THR A 739 -17.39 9.98 -12.40
CA THR A 739 -16.62 9.77 -13.62
C THR A 739 -15.16 10.09 -13.34
N THR A 740 -14.29 9.11 -13.55
CA THR A 740 -12.85 9.33 -13.53
C THR A 740 -12.43 9.66 -14.97
N SER A 741 -12.53 10.93 -15.37
CA SER A 741 -12.13 11.37 -16.70
C SER A 741 -10.61 11.44 -16.81
N LYS A 742 -10.08 11.38 -18.03
CA LYS A 742 -8.73 11.86 -18.31
C LYS A 742 -8.68 13.30 -17.80
N SER A 743 -7.75 13.61 -16.91
CA SER A 743 -7.44 15.00 -16.58
C SER A 743 -7.20 15.71 -17.92
N GLN A 744 -8.13 16.55 -18.35
CA GLN A 744 -7.81 17.59 -19.31
C GLN A 744 -6.87 18.53 -18.55
N THR A 745 -5.58 18.24 -18.61
CA THR A 745 -4.55 19.25 -18.39
C THR A 745 -4.75 20.26 -19.51
N THR A 746 -5.63 21.23 -19.27
CA THR A 746 -5.54 22.51 -19.97
C THR A 746 -4.15 23.06 -19.70
N VAL A 747 -3.43 23.27 -20.80
CA VAL A 747 -2.03 23.70 -20.93
C VAL A 747 -1.68 24.85 -20.01
#